data_AF-A0A085MKY2-F1
#
_entry.id   AF-A0A085MKY2-F1
#
_cell.length_a   1.000
_cell.length_b   1.000
_cell.length_c   1.000
_cell.angle_alpha   90.00
_cell.angle_beta   90.00
_cell.angle_gamma   90.00
#
_symmetry.space_group_name_H-M   'P 1'
#
loop_
_entity.id
_entity.type
_entity.pdbx_description
1 polymer ?
#
loop_
_entity_poly.entity_id
_entity_poly.type
_entity_poly.pdbx_seq_one_letter_code
_entity_poly.pdbx_strand_id
1 'polypeptide(L)'
;MDYIWIVVAGFLFAFFLSFSIGANDTANSFGTSVGSKVLTLRKAYILATIFETCGAILLGSKVTDTMRSGVIDAAVYNQSEKAFISGQLATLSGCGVWMMLATLFKLPVSTTHSMVGATLGYSIVLRHFQGVRWLNIGYIVASWFLSPILSGLITTVFYMTINASILKRDQAAMRGLNLLPYFYFFTFLINIFSVFYDGSAILKFNEIPFWAICLVSVVLSFMTAMAVRITVVPKLRRKLTSQVQLEMIAKKTSMEKQQERKDTLQHMNLIENRLANMDNPDNPLGNEIVYIANFGIENILLAVKAIRNTDKTETGIQKLKKYLSPVDQEDPQCVKLFSFLQILSACFSGFAHGGNDVSNSIAPLVTIWNMYEKGPAGIEDGVPIWLLAYGSAGMSIGLWMLGHRVIRTVGEGLTELNAISGFCVELAAAFTVLFASKLGLPISTTHCKIGSVVAVGYIRFARKVNLALFRNIILSWVVTLPATARETVVNLCGDKTMSIPVVKILVSVAMTEEGNEHIRTVTEIMNALSLPYTIVNGIDQRFTISEGITIETLAHIRQELFPLFFQNGAYLGNILQFYAAYWEGNIRLFFPCLFQLDSMIRTNTSADDTSTTEGTTSVYGSNGTDSSLSVYCGLSDDSSNWASSDEEDF
;
A
#
# COMPACT_ATOMS: atom_id res chain seq x y z
N MET A 1 -29.15 -13.36 21.39
CA MET A 1 -28.34 -13.11 22.60
C MET A 1 -27.03 -13.91 22.63
N ASP A 2 -26.85 -14.98 21.84
CA ASP A 2 -25.65 -15.86 21.95
C ASP A 2 -24.35 -15.38 21.25
N TYR A 3 -24.28 -14.14 20.76
CA TYR A 3 -23.12 -13.65 19.97
C TYR A 3 -22.49 -12.37 20.50
N ILE A 4 -22.84 -11.92 21.71
CA ILE A 4 -22.27 -10.69 22.29
C ILE A 4 -20.75 -10.76 22.42
N TRP A 5 -20.20 -11.95 22.67
CA TRP A 5 -18.74 -12.15 22.73
C TRP A 5 -18.04 -11.86 21.41
N ILE A 6 -18.67 -12.14 20.26
CA ILE A 6 -18.10 -11.84 18.92
C ILE A 6 -18.07 -10.34 18.71
N VAL A 7 -19.13 -9.63 19.12
CA VAL A 7 -19.16 -8.18 19.04
C VAL A 7 -18.03 -7.58 19.89
N VAL A 8 -17.91 -8.01 21.14
CA VAL A 8 -16.84 -7.55 22.05
C VAL A 8 -15.45 -7.84 21.47
N ALA A 9 -15.22 -9.06 20.97
CA ALA A 9 -13.96 -9.41 20.30
C ALA A 9 -13.72 -8.56 19.04
N GLY A 10 -14.78 -8.29 18.27
CA GLY A 10 -14.76 -7.41 17.10
C GLY A 10 -14.28 -6.02 17.44
N PHE A 11 -14.80 -5.39 18.51
CA PHE A 11 -14.32 -4.10 19.00
C PHE A 11 -12.83 -4.16 19.36
N LEU A 12 -12.42 -5.16 20.15
CA LEU A 12 -11.02 -5.30 20.58
C LEU A 12 -10.06 -5.45 19.39
N PHE A 13 -10.39 -6.32 18.42
CA PHE A 13 -9.54 -6.51 17.24
C PHE A 13 -9.60 -5.34 16.26
N ALA A 14 -10.74 -4.69 16.11
CA ALA A 14 -10.84 -3.46 15.33
C ALA A 14 -9.98 -2.35 15.93
N PHE A 15 -10.00 -2.17 17.25
CA PHE A 15 -9.13 -1.21 17.93
C PHE A 15 -7.65 -1.57 17.77
N PHE A 16 -7.29 -2.85 17.92
CA PHE A 16 -5.92 -3.32 17.72
C PHE A 16 -5.44 -3.07 16.28
N LEU A 17 -6.29 -3.34 15.29
CA LEU A 17 -6.00 -3.04 13.89
C LEU A 17 -5.90 -1.53 13.67
N SER A 18 -6.86 -0.71 14.12
CA SER A 18 -6.80 0.75 14.04
C SER A 18 -5.51 1.30 14.66
N PHE A 19 -5.13 0.81 15.85
CA PHE A 19 -3.87 1.13 16.50
C PHE A 19 -2.66 0.78 15.61
N SER A 20 -2.66 -0.41 15.02
CA SER A 20 -1.57 -0.85 14.14
C SER A 20 -1.49 -0.02 12.85
N ILE A 21 -2.63 0.37 12.29
CA ILE A 21 -2.76 1.27 11.13
C ILE A 21 -2.12 2.62 11.44
N GLY A 22 -2.54 3.28 12.53
CA GLY A 22 -1.97 4.59 12.88
C GLY A 22 -0.47 4.53 13.22
N ALA A 23 0.01 3.39 13.71
CA ALA A 23 1.43 3.18 13.94
C ALA A 23 2.26 2.98 12.66
N ASN A 24 1.68 2.42 11.59
CA ASN A 24 2.39 2.18 10.33
C ASN A 24 2.20 3.34 9.33
N ASP A 25 0.95 3.70 9.08
CA ASP A 25 0.55 4.37 7.85
C ASP A 25 0.58 5.92 7.97
N THR A 26 0.62 6.50 9.17
CA THR A 26 0.80 7.97 9.34
C THR A 26 2.13 8.47 8.73
N ALA A 27 3.11 7.58 8.53
CA ALA A 27 4.33 7.89 7.78
C ALA A 27 4.05 8.36 6.34
N ASN A 28 2.95 7.92 5.74
CA ASN A 28 2.55 8.30 4.39
C ASN A 28 2.24 9.79 4.26
N SER A 29 1.62 10.38 5.28
CA SER A 29 1.24 11.80 5.26
C SER A 29 2.33 12.70 5.81
N PHE A 30 2.92 12.36 6.97
CA PHE A 30 3.85 13.24 7.68
C PHE A 30 5.32 12.81 7.64
N GLY A 31 5.63 11.62 7.11
CA GLY A 31 7.00 11.11 7.03
C GLY A 31 7.93 12.03 6.24
N THR A 32 7.46 12.55 5.11
CA THR A 32 8.21 13.50 4.27
C THR A 32 8.46 14.85 4.95
N SER A 33 7.51 15.32 5.75
CA SER A 33 7.61 16.59 6.48
C SER A 33 8.54 16.51 7.70
N VAL A 34 8.60 15.34 8.35
CA VAL A 34 9.57 15.06 9.40
C VAL A 34 10.96 14.86 8.80
N GLY A 35 11.07 14.07 7.73
CA GLY A 35 12.33 13.79 7.03
C GLY A 35 12.99 15.03 6.43
N SER A 36 12.19 15.98 5.92
CA SER A 36 12.68 17.28 5.43
C SER A 36 13.06 18.26 6.55
N LYS A 37 12.91 17.87 7.83
CA LYS A 37 13.13 18.68 9.04
C LYS A 37 12.26 19.93 9.12
N VAL A 38 11.16 19.97 8.37
CA VAL A 38 10.16 21.05 8.42
C VAL A 38 9.30 20.91 9.68
N LEU A 39 8.94 19.68 10.04
CA LEU A 39 8.22 19.36 11.26
C LEU A 39 9.07 18.52 12.21
N THR A 40 8.89 18.76 13.51
CA THR A 40 9.36 17.82 14.53
C THR A 40 8.34 16.69 14.68
N LEU A 41 8.80 15.52 15.15
CA LEU A 41 7.91 14.37 15.39
C LEU A 41 6.67 14.74 16.22
N ARG A 42 6.84 15.48 17.32
CA ARG A 42 5.70 15.90 18.17
C ARG A 42 4.68 16.76 17.43
N LYS A 43 5.14 17.70 16.57
CA LYS A 43 4.24 18.55 15.78
C LYS A 43 3.52 17.75 14.71
N ALA A 44 4.22 16.82 14.06
CA ALA A 44 3.62 15.90 13.11
C ALA A 44 2.51 15.06 13.76
N TYR A 45 2.71 14.56 14.99
CA TYR A 45 1.69 13.80 15.71
C TYR A 45 0.43 14.62 16.01
N ILE A 46 0.59 15.85 16.48
CA ILE A 46 -0.56 16.72 16.76
C ILE A 46 -1.35 16.99 15.48
N LEU A 47 -0.66 17.34 14.38
CA LEU A 47 -1.32 17.60 13.10
C LEU A 47 -1.99 16.34 12.54
N ALA A 48 -1.31 15.19 12.57
CA ALA A 48 -1.87 13.92 12.14
C ALA A 48 -3.11 13.54 12.93
N THR A 49 -3.07 13.60 14.27
CA THR A 49 -4.25 13.32 15.10
C THR A 49 -5.43 14.21 14.72
N ILE A 50 -5.22 15.51 14.47
CA ILE A 50 -6.32 16.42 14.08
C ILE A 50 -6.83 16.07 12.67
N PHE A 51 -5.95 16.06 11.67
CA PHE A 51 -6.37 15.95 10.28
C PHE A 51 -6.81 14.54 9.91
N GLU A 52 -6.11 13.49 10.36
CA GLU A 52 -6.55 12.10 10.15
C GLU A 52 -7.88 11.83 10.86
N THR A 53 -8.10 12.37 12.07
CA THR A 53 -9.40 12.22 12.76
C THR A 53 -10.53 12.95 12.05
N CYS A 54 -10.29 14.19 11.62
CA CYS A 54 -11.27 14.90 10.80
C CYS A 54 -11.58 14.15 9.50
N GLY A 55 -10.55 13.57 8.87
CA GLY A 55 -10.67 12.74 7.68
C GLY A 55 -11.52 11.49 7.92
N ALA A 56 -11.21 10.74 8.98
CA ALA A 56 -11.90 9.54 9.38
C ALA A 56 -13.40 9.77 9.61
N ILE A 57 -13.75 10.84 10.33
CA ILE A 57 -15.13 11.17 10.65
C ILE A 57 -15.89 11.71 9.42
N LEU A 58 -15.27 12.59 8.63
CA LEU A 58 -15.95 13.25 7.53
C LEU A 58 -16.01 12.38 6.27
N LEU A 59 -14.94 11.69 5.88
CA LEU A 59 -14.87 10.90 4.65
C LEU A 59 -15.05 9.39 4.87
N GLY A 60 -14.84 8.89 6.09
CA GLY A 60 -14.68 7.45 6.32
C GLY A 60 -15.93 6.61 6.06
N SER A 61 -17.14 7.15 6.24
CA SER A 61 -18.38 6.37 6.07
C SER A 61 -18.53 5.78 4.66
N LYS A 62 -18.32 6.60 3.63
CA LYS A 62 -18.46 6.18 2.24
C LYS A 62 -17.37 5.21 1.78
N VAL A 63 -16.13 5.42 2.22
CA VAL A 63 -15.03 4.49 1.91
C VAL A 63 -15.27 3.13 2.59
N THR A 64 -15.80 3.15 3.81
CA THR A 64 -16.18 1.95 4.56
C THR A 64 -17.24 1.12 3.83
N ASP A 65 -18.27 1.76 3.26
CA ASP A 65 -19.29 1.06 2.45
C ASP A 65 -18.70 0.41 1.18
N THR A 66 -17.75 1.09 0.54
CA THR A 66 -17.08 0.58 -0.68
C THR A 66 -16.17 -0.61 -0.35
N MET A 67 -15.43 -0.54 0.77
CA MET A 67 -14.56 -1.64 1.22
C MET A 67 -15.35 -2.90 1.58
N ARG A 68 -16.53 -2.76 2.21
CA ARG A 68 -17.42 -3.88 2.56
C ARG A 68 -17.92 -4.67 1.34
N SER A 69 -18.18 -3.99 0.22
CA SER A 69 -18.82 -4.57 -0.98
C SER A 69 -17.84 -4.92 -2.12
N GLY A 70 -16.61 -4.43 -2.08
CA GLY A 70 -15.66 -4.51 -3.20
C GLY A 70 -14.86 -5.81 -3.31
N VAL A 71 -14.61 -6.51 -2.20
CA VAL A 71 -13.65 -7.64 -2.13
C VAL A 71 -14.32 -9.02 -2.09
N ILE A 72 -15.41 -9.15 -1.31
CA ILE A 72 -16.15 -10.41 -1.15
C ILE A 72 -17.58 -10.23 -1.61
N ASP A 73 -18.13 -11.28 -2.21
CA ASP A 73 -19.54 -11.35 -2.52
C ASP A 73 -20.34 -11.81 -1.29
N ALA A 74 -20.95 -10.86 -0.58
CA ALA A 74 -21.72 -11.15 0.64
C ALA A 74 -22.90 -12.11 0.37
N ALA A 75 -23.42 -12.16 -0.86
CA ALA A 75 -24.53 -13.03 -1.24
C ALA A 75 -24.18 -14.53 -1.10
N VAL A 76 -22.90 -14.91 -1.30
CA VAL A 76 -22.41 -16.29 -1.14
C VAL A 76 -22.45 -16.75 0.32
N TYR A 77 -22.64 -15.81 1.25
CA TYR A 77 -22.76 -16.08 2.69
C TYR A 77 -24.21 -16.02 3.18
N ASN A 78 -25.20 -15.85 2.31
CA ASN A 78 -26.60 -15.94 2.67
C ASN A 78 -26.88 -17.29 3.38
N GLN A 79 -27.64 -17.25 4.47
CA GLN A 79 -27.94 -18.40 5.35
C GLN A 79 -26.74 -18.95 6.17
N SER A 80 -25.57 -18.32 6.09
CA SER A 80 -24.34 -18.72 6.81
C SER A 80 -23.71 -17.57 7.60
N GLU A 81 -24.54 -16.77 8.25
CA GLU A 81 -24.15 -15.53 8.93
C GLU A 81 -23.02 -15.71 9.94
N LYS A 82 -23.02 -16.83 10.68
CA LYS A 82 -21.96 -17.12 11.66
C LYS A 82 -20.60 -17.26 11.00
N ALA A 83 -20.54 -17.94 9.85
CA ALA A 83 -19.31 -18.12 9.10
C ALA A 83 -18.79 -16.77 8.60
N PHE A 84 -19.68 -15.93 8.06
CA PHE A 84 -19.33 -14.60 7.59
C PHE A 84 -18.81 -13.69 8.71
N ILE A 85 -19.51 -13.61 9.84
CA ILE A 85 -19.11 -12.85 11.02
C ILE A 85 -17.76 -13.34 11.57
N SER A 86 -17.53 -14.66 11.61
CA SER A 86 -16.25 -15.23 12.05
C SER A 86 -15.10 -14.88 11.09
N GLY A 87 -15.37 -14.82 9.78
CA GLY A 87 -14.42 -14.36 8.76
C GLY A 87 -14.04 -12.89 8.93
N GLN A 88 -15.02 -12.02 9.22
CA GLN A 88 -14.76 -10.60 9.53
C GLN A 88 -13.88 -10.45 10.78
N LEU A 89 -14.17 -11.23 11.83
CA LEU A 89 -13.37 -11.23 13.06
C LEU A 89 -11.92 -11.69 12.80
N ALA A 90 -11.74 -12.77 12.03
CA ALA A 90 -10.43 -13.30 11.67
C ALA A 90 -9.66 -12.36 10.72
N THR A 91 -10.36 -11.58 9.91
CA THR A 91 -9.77 -10.53 9.07
C THR A 91 -9.18 -9.41 9.91
N LEU A 92 -9.94 -8.92 10.90
CA LEU A 92 -9.48 -7.88 11.82
C LEU A 92 -8.22 -8.32 12.59
N SER A 93 -8.22 -9.54 13.14
CA SER A 93 -7.09 -10.06 13.89
C SER A 93 -5.88 -10.36 13.02
N GLY A 94 -6.04 -11.07 11.89
CA GLY A 94 -4.93 -11.43 11.00
C GLY A 94 -4.26 -10.21 10.36
N CYS A 95 -5.06 -9.23 9.90
CA CYS A 95 -4.54 -7.96 9.42
C CYS A 95 -3.84 -7.18 10.55
N GLY A 96 -4.44 -7.11 11.73
CA GLY A 96 -3.88 -6.38 12.88
C GLY A 96 -2.53 -6.94 13.32
N VAL A 97 -2.40 -8.26 13.43
CA VAL A 97 -1.15 -8.93 13.83
C VAL A 97 -0.03 -8.64 12.84
N TRP A 98 -0.30 -8.79 11.54
CA TRP A 98 0.70 -8.50 10.52
C TRP A 98 1.11 -7.02 10.50
N MET A 99 0.13 -6.10 10.55
CA MET A 99 0.41 -4.66 10.56
C MET A 99 1.24 -4.25 11.77
N MET A 100 0.99 -4.85 12.93
CA MET A 100 1.81 -4.67 14.12
C MET A 100 3.25 -5.18 13.91
N LEU A 101 3.40 -6.40 13.41
CA LEU A 101 4.72 -7.00 13.13
C LEU A 101 5.52 -6.16 12.13
N ALA A 102 4.90 -5.76 11.01
CA ALA A 102 5.51 -4.89 10.02
C ALA A 102 6.00 -3.56 10.65
N THR A 103 5.19 -2.97 11.51
CA THR A 103 5.55 -1.75 12.26
C THR A 103 6.74 -1.97 13.19
N LEU A 104 6.80 -3.11 13.90
CA LEU A 104 7.91 -3.47 14.78
C LEU A 104 9.21 -3.64 13.99
N PHE A 105 9.14 -4.24 12.80
CA PHE A 105 10.24 -4.34 11.83
C PHE A 105 10.52 -3.05 11.07
N LYS A 106 9.78 -1.97 11.35
CA LYS A 106 9.93 -0.64 10.73
C LYS A 106 9.68 -0.65 9.22
N LEU A 107 8.87 -1.59 8.75
CA LEU A 107 8.52 -1.77 7.35
C LEU A 107 7.24 -0.97 7.04
N PRO A 108 7.28 -0.02 6.09
CA PRO A 108 6.08 0.63 5.59
C PRO A 108 5.31 -0.33 4.68
N VAL A 109 4.19 -0.83 5.19
CA VAL A 109 3.30 -1.76 4.50
C VAL A 109 1.99 -1.02 4.20
N SER A 110 1.12 -1.59 3.36
CA SER A 110 -0.18 -0.99 3.06
C SER A 110 -1.28 -1.73 3.79
N THR A 111 -2.08 -1.01 4.56
CA THR A 111 -3.25 -1.60 5.23
C THR A 111 -4.26 -2.20 4.25
N THR A 112 -4.57 -1.51 3.15
CA THR A 112 -5.50 -2.03 2.12
C THR A 112 -5.03 -3.37 1.55
N HIS A 113 -3.72 -3.50 1.33
CA HIS A 113 -3.11 -4.74 0.87
C HIS A 113 -3.25 -5.86 1.91
N SER A 114 -2.94 -5.53 3.17
CA SER A 114 -3.09 -6.45 4.32
C SER A 114 -4.53 -6.95 4.47
N MET A 115 -5.51 -6.04 4.37
CA MET A 115 -6.94 -6.34 4.44
C MET A 115 -7.40 -7.24 3.30
N VAL A 116 -7.01 -6.95 2.06
CA VAL A 116 -7.34 -7.82 0.91
C VAL A 116 -6.79 -9.23 1.14
N GLY A 117 -5.54 -9.38 1.61
CA GLY A 117 -4.98 -10.70 1.88
C GLY A 117 -5.68 -11.47 3.00
N ALA A 118 -5.97 -10.80 4.12
CA ALA A 118 -6.73 -11.38 5.22
C ALA A 118 -8.12 -11.84 4.76
N THR A 119 -8.79 -10.97 3.98
CA THR A 119 -10.13 -11.20 3.43
C THR A 119 -10.16 -12.38 2.45
N LEU A 120 -9.16 -12.46 1.55
CA LEU A 120 -8.95 -13.61 0.67
C LEU A 120 -8.71 -14.89 1.47
N GLY A 121 -7.88 -14.83 2.51
CA GLY A 121 -7.54 -15.96 3.37
C GLY A 121 -8.79 -16.63 3.95
N TYR A 122 -9.66 -15.89 4.63
CA TYR A 122 -10.88 -16.50 5.17
C TYR A 122 -11.87 -16.91 4.09
N SER A 123 -12.00 -16.13 3.00
CA SER A 123 -12.98 -16.44 1.96
C SER A 123 -12.64 -17.74 1.24
N ILE A 124 -11.35 -17.98 0.98
CA ILE A 124 -10.85 -19.25 0.42
C ILE A 124 -11.13 -20.41 1.40
N VAL A 125 -10.97 -20.21 2.70
CA VAL A 125 -11.24 -21.27 3.69
C VAL A 125 -12.73 -21.59 3.80
N LEU A 126 -13.60 -20.58 3.82
CA LEU A 126 -15.04 -20.79 4.07
C LEU A 126 -15.83 -21.11 2.79
N ARG A 127 -15.39 -20.60 1.64
CA ARG A 127 -16.13 -20.61 0.37
C ARG A 127 -15.26 -20.91 -0.86
N HIS A 128 -14.02 -21.36 -0.67
CA HIS A 128 -13.09 -21.71 -1.76
C HIS A 128 -12.91 -20.53 -2.74
N PHE A 129 -12.75 -20.82 -4.03
CA PHE A 129 -12.58 -19.80 -5.08
C PHE A 129 -13.88 -19.07 -5.43
N GLN A 130 -15.05 -19.54 -4.97
CA GLN A 130 -16.35 -18.95 -5.32
C GLN A 130 -16.69 -17.71 -4.47
N GLY A 131 -16.12 -17.59 -3.27
CA GLY A 131 -16.34 -16.43 -2.40
C GLY A 131 -15.56 -15.16 -2.78
N VAL A 132 -14.80 -15.19 -3.89
CA VAL A 132 -13.86 -14.13 -4.27
C VAL A 132 -14.17 -13.60 -5.68
N ARG A 133 -14.25 -12.27 -5.81
CA ARG A 133 -14.42 -11.60 -7.10
C ARG A 133 -13.07 -11.45 -7.82
N TRP A 134 -12.60 -12.51 -8.49
CA TRP A 134 -11.25 -12.59 -9.08
C TRP A 134 -10.89 -11.46 -10.06
N LEU A 135 -11.85 -10.98 -10.87
CA LEU A 135 -11.62 -9.84 -11.77
C LEU A 135 -11.30 -8.56 -10.99
N ASN A 136 -12.05 -8.30 -9.90
CA ASN A 136 -11.78 -7.15 -9.03
C ASN A 136 -10.39 -7.29 -8.42
N ILE A 137 -10.07 -8.45 -7.84
CA ILE A 137 -8.73 -8.72 -7.28
C ILE A 137 -7.62 -8.48 -8.31
N GLY A 138 -7.81 -8.91 -9.56
CA GLY A 138 -6.87 -8.64 -10.65
C GLY A 138 -6.61 -7.14 -10.85
N TYR A 139 -7.64 -6.31 -10.83
CA TYR A 139 -7.49 -4.85 -10.87
C TYR A 139 -6.77 -4.29 -9.65
N ILE A 140 -7.04 -4.83 -8.44
CA ILE A 140 -6.33 -4.43 -7.21
C ILE A 140 -4.83 -4.74 -7.34
N VAL A 141 -4.48 -5.95 -7.75
CA VAL A 141 -3.08 -6.38 -7.90
C VAL A 141 -2.36 -5.52 -8.93
N ALA A 142 -2.98 -5.26 -10.09
CA ALA A 142 -2.42 -4.38 -11.11
C ALA A 142 -2.17 -2.96 -10.57
N SER A 143 -3.09 -2.45 -9.74
CA SER A 143 -2.99 -1.12 -9.12
C SER A 143 -1.75 -0.99 -8.24
N TRP A 144 -1.34 -2.04 -7.54
CA TRP A 144 -0.18 -2.00 -6.63
C TRP A 144 1.16 -1.80 -7.34
N PHE A 145 1.28 -2.28 -8.58
CA PHE A 145 2.48 -2.05 -9.39
C PHE A 145 2.39 -0.74 -10.18
N LEU A 146 1.20 -0.40 -10.68
CA LEU A 146 1.03 0.79 -11.51
C LEU A 146 1.12 2.08 -10.68
N SER A 147 0.65 2.06 -9.43
CA SER A 147 0.59 3.26 -8.59
C SER A 147 1.95 3.87 -8.21
N PRO A 148 2.96 3.13 -7.72
CA PRO A 148 4.29 3.71 -7.48
C PRO A 148 4.89 4.30 -8.74
N ILE A 149 4.72 3.64 -9.88
CA ILE A 149 5.28 4.07 -11.17
C ILE A 149 4.64 5.38 -11.61
N LEU A 150 3.30 5.41 -11.65
CA LEU A 150 2.54 6.59 -12.03
C LEU A 150 2.84 7.77 -11.09
N SER A 151 2.90 7.52 -9.79
CA SER A 151 3.21 8.56 -8.80
C SER A 151 4.65 9.06 -8.94
N GLY A 152 5.61 8.17 -9.18
CA GLY A 152 7.01 8.51 -9.46
C GLY A 152 7.15 9.37 -10.72
N LEU A 153 6.42 9.05 -11.80
CA LEU A 153 6.40 9.84 -13.03
C LEU A 153 5.82 11.25 -12.79
N ILE A 154 4.70 11.35 -12.08
CA ILE A 154 4.09 12.66 -11.76
C ILE A 154 5.01 13.49 -10.87
N THR A 155 5.63 12.88 -9.85
CA THR A 155 6.62 13.57 -9.01
C THR A 155 7.81 14.05 -9.83
N THR A 156 8.26 13.25 -10.79
CA THR A 156 9.35 13.62 -11.71
C THR A 156 9.00 14.87 -12.49
N VAL A 157 7.81 14.91 -13.10
CA VAL A 157 7.31 16.06 -13.86
C VAL A 157 7.19 17.30 -12.96
N PHE A 158 6.60 17.17 -11.78
CA PHE A 158 6.45 18.28 -10.84
C PHE A 158 7.80 18.82 -10.36
N TYR A 159 8.72 17.94 -9.93
CA TYR A 159 10.05 18.35 -9.49
C TYR A 159 10.85 19.00 -10.62
N MET A 160 10.83 18.43 -11.83
CA MET A 160 11.49 19.03 -13.00
C MET A 160 10.92 20.41 -13.36
N THR A 161 9.61 20.58 -13.24
CA THR A 161 8.94 21.87 -13.46
C THR A 161 9.42 22.90 -12.44
N ILE A 162 9.49 22.55 -11.15
CA ILE A 162 10.03 23.44 -10.11
C ILE A 162 11.53 23.72 -10.34
N ASN A 163 12.31 22.69 -10.69
CA ASN A 163 13.73 22.81 -10.95
C ASN A 163 14.02 23.81 -12.08
N ALA A 164 13.30 23.69 -13.20
CA ALA A 164 13.46 24.56 -14.37
C ALA A 164 12.91 25.99 -14.14
N SER A 165 11.83 26.12 -13.37
CA SER A 165 11.11 27.39 -13.18
C SER A 165 11.71 28.25 -12.06
N ILE A 166 12.23 27.60 -11.00
CA ILE A 166 12.69 28.26 -9.77
C ILE A 166 14.18 27.99 -9.53
N LEU A 167 14.58 26.73 -9.35
CA LEU A 167 15.90 26.39 -8.79
C LEU A 167 17.07 26.77 -9.71
N LYS A 168 16.91 26.65 -11.02
CA LYS A 168 17.96 26.98 -12.02
C LYS A 168 18.04 28.45 -12.40
N ARG A 169 17.20 29.30 -11.81
CA ARG A 169 17.10 30.70 -12.20
C ARG A 169 17.84 31.58 -11.21
N ASP A 170 18.38 32.68 -11.72
CA ASP A 170 18.97 33.72 -10.88
C ASP A 170 17.93 34.25 -9.87
N GLN A 171 18.35 34.38 -8.61
CA GLN A 171 17.49 34.75 -7.48
C GLN A 171 16.30 33.78 -7.27
N ALA A 172 16.61 32.48 -7.11
CA ALA A 172 15.63 31.41 -6.92
C ALA A 172 14.57 31.73 -5.84
N ALA A 173 14.95 32.28 -4.68
CA ALA A 173 14.00 32.67 -3.64
C ALA A 173 12.96 33.71 -4.12
N MET A 174 13.36 34.71 -4.91
CA MET A 174 12.45 35.75 -5.41
C MET A 174 11.50 35.21 -6.49
N ARG A 175 12.00 34.33 -7.37
CA ARG A 175 11.13 33.64 -8.35
C ARG A 175 10.17 32.68 -7.68
N GLY A 176 10.64 31.92 -6.69
CA GLY A 176 9.80 31.06 -5.86
C GLY A 176 8.67 31.84 -5.21
N LEU A 177 8.97 33.04 -4.69
CA LEU A 177 7.99 33.92 -4.07
C LEU A 177 6.93 34.43 -5.07
N ASN A 178 7.33 34.77 -6.30
CA ASN A 178 6.39 35.19 -7.34
C ASN A 178 5.51 34.03 -7.85
N LEU A 179 6.07 32.80 -7.90
CA LEU A 179 5.36 31.60 -8.32
C LEU A 179 4.53 30.96 -7.20
N LEU A 180 4.74 31.37 -5.95
CA LEU A 180 4.06 30.83 -4.77
C LEU A 180 2.54 30.79 -4.89
N PRO A 181 1.83 31.85 -5.35
CA PRO A 181 0.38 31.83 -5.49
C PRO A 181 -0.13 30.69 -6.38
N TYR A 182 0.61 30.34 -7.45
CA TYR A 182 0.23 29.26 -8.35
C TYR A 182 0.39 27.89 -7.69
N PHE A 183 1.42 27.67 -6.88
CA PHE A 183 1.55 26.44 -6.10
C PHE A 183 0.41 26.28 -5.09
N TYR A 184 0.03 27.36 -4.40
CA TYR A 184 -1.13 27.35 -3.52
C TYR A 184 -2.43 27.07 -4.30
N PHE A 185 -2.60 27.68 -5.47
CA PHE A 185 -3.75 27.39 -6.35
C PHE A 185 -3.87 25.90 -6.65
N PHE A 186 -2.82 25.27 -7.19
CA PHE A 186 -2.87 23.85 -7.55
C PHE A 186 -2.99 22.94 -6.33
N THR A 187 -2.35 23.31 -5.21
CA THR A 187 -2.44 22.54 -3.96
C THR A 187 -3.86 22.55 -3.43
N PHE A 188 -4.48 23.72 -3.30
CA PHE A 188 -5.88 23.81 -2.86
C PHE A 188 -6.83 23.18 -3.89
N LEU A 189 -6.55 23.29 -5.19
CA LEU A 189 -7.41 22.74 -6.22
C LEU A 189 -7.50 21.23 -6.09
N ILE A 190 -6.36 20.54 -6.04
CA ILE A 190 -6.31 19.08 -5.94
C ILE A 190 -6.93 18.61 -4.61
N ASN A 191 -6.60 19.28 -3.50
CA ASN A 191 -7.06 18.84 -2.19
C ASN A 191 -8.53 19.18 -1.90
N ILE A 192 -9.01 20.37 -2.25
CA ILE A 192 -10.45 20.70 -2.13
C ILE A 192 -11.25 19.77 -3.04
N PHE A 193 -10.81 19.59 -4.29
CA PHE A 193 -11.49 18.66 -5.18
C PHE A 193 -11.54 17.25 -4.58
N SER A 194 -10.46 16.76 -3.98
CA SER A 194 -10.43 15.47 -3.27
C SER A 194 -11.41 15.36 -2.10
N VAL A 195 -11.72 16.47 -1.41
CA VAL A 195 -12.61 16.48 -0.25
C VAL A 195 -14.08 16.53 -0.66
N PHE A 196 -14.39 17.26 -1.74
CA PHE A 196 -15.75 17.43 -2.24
C PHE A 196 -16.17 16.33 -3.22
N TYR A 197 -15.26 15.90 -4.10
CA TYR A 197 -15.53 14.84 -5.06
C TYR A 197 -15.75 13.52 -4.35
N ASP A 198 -16.96 12.98 -4.51
CA ASP A 198 -17.41 11.82 -3.75
C ASP A 198 -17.23 11.99 -2.23
N GLY A 199 -17.31 13.23 -1.74
CA GLY A 199 -17.04 13.59 -0.36
C GLY A 199 -18.08 13.13 0.66
N SER A 200 -17.94 13.64 1.88
CA SER A 200 -18.74 13.27 3.05
C SER A 200 -20.26 13.21 2.77
N ALA A 201 -20.86 12.05 3.00
CA ALA A 201 -22.32 11.91 2.99
C ALA A 201 -22.98 12.70 4.14
N ILE A 202 -22.26 12.90 5.25
CA ILE A 202 -22.73 13.66 6.41
C ILE A 202 -22.94 15.14 6.05
N LEU A 203 -22.02 15.70 5.28
CA LEU A 203 -22.08 17.08 4.79
C LEU A 203 -22.89 17.22 3.49
N LYS A 204 -23.50 16.12 3.02
CA LYS A 204 -24.23 16.04 1.74
C LYS A 204 -23.40 16.44 0.53
N PHE A 205 -22.07 16.26 0.59
CA PHE A 205 -21.19 16.57 -0.53
C PHE A 205 -21.38 15.59 -1.71
N ASN A 206 -21.86 14.39 -1.42
CA ASN A 206 -22.25 13.38 -2.40
C ASN A 206 -23.42 13.79 -3.30
N GLU A 207 -24.26 14.74 -2.88
CA GLU A 207 -25.40 15.24 -3.67
C GLU A 207 -25.00 16.38 -4.62
N ILE A 208 -23.79 16.93 -4.48
CA ILE A 208 -23.33 18.07 -5.28
C ILE A 208 -22.96 17.59 -6.68
N PRO A 209 -23.49 18.19 -7.77
CA PRO A 209 -23.16 17.78 -9.11
C PRO A 209 -21.68 18.08 -9.44
N PHE A 210 -21.08 17.23 -10.27
CA PHE A 210 -19.66 17.30 -10.63
C PHE A 210 -19.20 18.70 -11.06
N TRP A 211 -19.99 19.40 -11.89
CA TRP A 211 -19.64 20.75 -12.37
C TRP A 211 -19.55 21.77 -11.23
N ALA A 212 -20.41 21.64 -10.20
CA ALA A 212 -20.41 22.53 -9.05
C ALA A 212 -19.20 22.25 -8.15
N ILE A 213 -18.79 20.98 -8.00
CA ILE A 213 -17.56 20.60 -7.30
C ILE A 213 -16.34 21.22 -7.99
N CYS A 214 -16.25 21.12 -9.32
CA CYS A 214 -15.18 21.75 -10.09
C CYS A 214 -15.18 23.28 -9.90
N LEU A 215 -16.35 23.92 -10.00
CA LEU A 215 -16.49 25.36 -9.82
C LEU A 215 -16.03 25.81 -8.42
N VAL A 216 -16.55 25.18 -7.36
CA VAL A 216 -16.22 25.51 -5.96
C VAL A 216 -14.73 25.31 -5.71
N SER A 217 -14.16 24.20 -6.19
CA SER A 217 -12.73 23.90 -6.04
C SER A 217 -11.86 24.96 -6.73
N VAL A 218 -12.21 25.38 -7.95
CA VAL A 218 -11.47 26.42 -8.69
C VAL A 218 -11.62 27.78 -8.02
N VAL A 219 -12.84 28.18 -7.63
CA VAL A 219 -13.11 29.49 -7.01
C VAL A 219 -12.38 29.62 -5.67
N LEU A 220 -12.53 28.65 -4.78
CA LEU A 220 -11.84 28.67 -3.48
C LEU A 220 -10.32 28.68 -3.64
N SER A 221 -9.79 27.88 -4.57
CA SER A 221 -8.34 27.85 -4.84
C SER A 221 -7.83 29.16 -5.41
N PHE A 222 -8.61 29.81 -6.28
CA PHE A 222 -8.29 31.12 -6.83
C PHE A 222 -8.31 32.20 -5.74
N MET A 223 -9.32 32.19 -4.86
CA MET A 223 -9.40 33.09 -3.70
C MET A 223 -8.18 32.92 -2.79
N THR A 224 -7.78 31.69 -2.50
CA THR A 224 -6.57 31.42 -1.69
C THR A 224 -5.30 31.91 -2.38
N ALA A 225 -5.15 31.66 -3.68
CA ALA A 225 -4.00 32.15 -4.45
C ALA A 225 -3.92 33.68 -4.43
N MET A 226 -5.06 34.36 -4.59
CA MET A 226 -5.14 35.81 -4.51
C MET A 226 -4.79 36.33 -3.11
N ALA A 227 -5.31 35.70 -2.06
CA ALA A 227 -4.99 36.04 -0.67
C ALA A 227 -3.48 35.87 -0.39
N VAL A 228 -2.86 34.79 -0.87
CA VAL A 228 -1.41 34.55 -0.77
C VAL A 228 -0.64 35.64 -1.51
N ARG A 229 -1.05 36.01 -2.73
CA ARG A 229 -0.41 37.06 -3.52
C ARG A 229 -0.47 38.44 -2.85
N ILE A 230 -1.59 38.77 -2.20
CA ILE A 230 -1.80 40.08 -1.58
C ILE A 230 -1.16 40.15 -0.18
N THR A 231 -1.22 39.07 0.61
CA THR A 231 -0.84 39.14 2.03
C THR A 231 0.50 38.46 2.32
N VAL A 232 0.73 37.25 1.81
CA VAL A 232 1.87 36.39 2.17
C VAL A 232 3.11 36.80 1.38
N VAL A 233 2.97 36.97 0.06
CA VAL A 233 4.07 37.33 -0.85
C VAL A 233 4.74 38.65 -0.42
N PRO A 234 4.03 39.76 -0.13
CA PRO A 234 4.69 41.00 0.29
C PRO A 234 5.37 40.89 1.65
N LYS A 235 4.75 40.19 2.62
CA LYS A 235 5.33 39.96 3.96
C LYS A 235 6.63 39.16 3.89
N LEU A 236 6.63 38.07 3.12
CA LEU A 236 7.81 37.23 2.92
C LEU A 236 8.89 37.96 2.11
N ARG A 237 8.51 38.76 1.09
CA ARG A 237 9.46 39.60 0.35
C ARG A 237 10.19 40.57 1.28
N ARG A 238 9.45 41.30 2.12
CA ARG A 238 10.04 42.26 3.08
C ARG A 238 11.02 41.58 4.03
N LYS A 239 10.68 40.39 4.54
CA LYS A 239 11.54 39.61 5.44
C LYS A 239 12.79 39.08 4.76
N LEU A 240 12.68 38.68 3.49
CA LEU A 240 13.81 38.20 2.69
C LEU A 240 14.81 39.34 2.43
N THR A 241 14.30 40.50 1.97
CA THR A 241 15.12 41.68 1.70
C THR A 241 15.82 42.18 2.95
N SER A 242 15.15 42.18 4.11
CA SER A 242 15.78 42.61 5.37
C SER A 242 16.87 41.65 5.84
N GLN A 243 16.70 40.34 5.68
CA GLN A 243 17.75 39.35 5.99
C GLN A 243 18.97 39.51 5.10
N VAL A 244 18.76 39.69 3.79
CA VAL A 244 19.84 39.93 2.82
C VAL A 244 20.60 41.23 3.15
N GLN A 245 19.90 42.29 3.57
CA GLN A 245 20.53 43.52 4.04
C GLN A 245 21.37 43.31 5.30
N LEU A 246 20.87 42.57 6.29
CA LEU A 246 21.60 42.26 7.52
C LEU A 246 22.85 41.41 7.25
N GLU A 247 22.76 40.41 6.37
CA GLU A 247 23.91 39.60 5.97
C GLU A 247 24.98 40.43 5.25
N MET A 248 24.56 41.35 4.37
CA MET A 248 25.49 42.29 3.72
C MET A 248 26.19 43.21 4.74
N ILE A 249 25.45 43.75 5.71
CA ILE A 249 26.04 44.58 6.78
C ILE A 249 27.03 43.76 7.60
N ALA A 250 26.66 42.56 8.04
CA ALA A 250 27.54 41.68 8.81
C ALA A 250 28.82 41.27 8.03
N LYS A 251 28.69 41.01 6.72
CA LYS A 251 29.84 40.70 5.86
C LYS A 251 30.75 41.92 5.68
N LYS A 252 30.18 43.12 5.51
CA LYS A 252 30.94 44.36 5.45
C LYS A 252 31.71 44.61 6.76
N THR A 253 31.05 44.51 7.90
CA THR A 253 31.67 44.69 9.22
C THR A 253 32.76 43.65 9.51
N SER A 254 32.59 42.39 9.08
CA SER A 254 33.64 41.37 9.23
C SER A 254 34.85 41.61 8.33
N MET A 255 34.64 42.07 7.09
CA MET A 255 35.74 42.48 6.20
C MET A 255 36.49 43.70 6.75
N GLU A 256 35.77 44.70 7.28
CA GLU A 256 36.38 45.88 7.94
C GLU A 256 37.26 45.46 9.12
N LYS A 257 36.76 44.58 10.02
CA LYS A 257 37.55 44.04 11.13
C LYS A 257 38.77 43.24 10.68
N GLN A 258 38.64 42.47 9.58
CA GLN A 258 39.73 41.67 9.06
C GLN A 258 40.80 42.55 8.39
N GLN A 259 40.40 43.64 7.75
CA GLN A 259 41.29 44.64 7.19
C GLN A 259 42.03 45.40 8.30
N GLU A 260 41.32 45.89 9.32
CA GLU A 260 41.90 46.57 10.47
C GLU A 260 42.96 45.71 11.18
N ARG A 261 42.70 44.40 11.32
CA ARG A 261 43.67 43.45 11.86
C ARG A 261 44.93 43.32 11.00
N LYS A 262 44.78 43.31 9.67
CA LYS A 262 45.91 43.25 8.73
C LYS A 262 46.74 44.54 8.78
N ASP A 263 46.09 45.69 8.79
CA ASP A 263 46.73 47.00 8.85
C ASP A 263 47.52 47.16 10.16
N THR A 264 46.95 46.70 11.28
CA THR A 264 47.63 46.66 12.59
C THR A 264 48.89 45.78 12.55
N LEU A 265 48.80 44.59 11.94
CA LEU A 265 49.93 43.67 11.80
C LEU A 265 51.03 44.25 10.91
N GLN A 266 50.65 44.87 9.80
CA GLN A 266 51.59 45.58 8.92
C GLN A 266 52.30 46.71 9.66
N HIS A 267 51.56 47.48 10.46
CA HIS A 267 52.14 48.57 11.25
C HIS A 267 53.13 48.04 12.30
N MET A 268 52.79 46.93 12.99
CA MET A 268 53.72 46.26 13.91
C MET A 268 54.99 45.75 13.22
N ASN A 269 54.86 45.07 12.08
CA ASN A 269 56.01 44.60 11.30
C ASN A 269 56.88 45.78 10.79
N LEU A 270 56.26 46.92 10.48
CA LEU A 270 56.98 48.11 10.03
C LEU A 270 57.73 48.79 11.19
N ILE A 271 57.16 48.78 12.39
CA ILE A 271 57.85 49.19 13.63
C ILE A 271 58.99 48.23 13.94
N GLU A 272 58.77 46.92 13.84
CA GLU A 272 59.80 45.88 14.04
C GLU A 272 60.95 46.03 13.05
N ASN A 273 60.66 46.23 11.76
CA ASN A 273 61.68 46.52 10.74
C ASN A 273 62.40 47.85 10.97
N ARG A 274 61.70 48.90 11.45
CA ARG A 274 62.35 50.18 11.79
C ARG A 274 63.23 50.06 13.02
N LEU A 275 62.83 49.29 14.03
CA LEU A 275 63.64 48.97 15.20
C LEU A 275 64.87 48.14 14.80
N ALA A 276 64.69 47.13 13.94
CA ALA A 276 65.79 46.32 13.41
C ALA A 276 66.77 47.12 12.54
N ASN A 277 66.30 48.15 11.82
CA ASN A 277 67.13 49.04 11.01
C ASN A 277 67.76 50.21 11.79
N MET A 278 67.38 50.44 13.06
CA MET A 278 68.07 51.42 13.91
C MET A 278 69.47 50.93 14.35
N ASP A 279 69.78 49.64 14.18
CA ASP A 279 71.07 49.02 14.49
C ASP A 279 71.93 48.68 13.25
N ASN A 280 71.59 49.14 12.04
CA ASN A 280 72.30 48.74 10.82
C ASN A 280 72.76 49.94 9.94
N PRO A 281 74.08 50.19 9.80
CA PRO A 281 74.61 51.13 8.82
C PRO A 281 74.71 50.47 7.44
N ASP A 282 74.37 51.21 6.40
CA ASP A 282 74.47 50.89 4.97
C ASP A 282 73.22 50.26 4.28
N ASN A 283 72.57 51.09 3.46
CA ASN A 283 71.57 50.73 2.44
C ASN A 283 72.14 51.20 1.09
N PRO A 284 72.08 50.46 -0.05
CA PRO A 284 70.95 50.66 -0.99
C PRO A 284 70.58 49.48 -1.93
N LEU A 285 69.34 49.56 -2.45
CA LEU A 285 68.85 49.14 -3.78
C LEU A 285 69.21 47.74 -4.33
N GLY A 286 68.37 46.75 -4.05
CA GLY A 286 68.34 45.45 -4.75
C GLY A 286 67.04 45.16 -5.54
N ASN A 287 66.20 46.18 -5.79
CA ASN A 287 64.78 45.96 -6.16
C ASN A 287 64.38 46.26 -7.62
N GLU A 288 65.28 46.57 -8.55
CA GLU A 288 64.88 46.81 -9.96
C GLU A 288 64.89 45.55 -10.85
N ILE A 289 65.59 44.47 -10.47
CA ILE A 289 65.79 43.30 -11.36
C ILE A 289 64.62 42.29 -11.30
N VAL A 290 63.81 42.31 -10.23
CA VAL A 290 62.72 41.32 -10.04
C VAL A 290 61.40 41.73 -10.72
N TYR A 291 61.22 43.00 -11.08
CA TYR A 291 59.98 43.49 -11.70
C TYR A 291 59.88 43.15 -13.19
N ILE A 292 61.02 43.11 -13.91
CA ILE A 292 61.05 42.88 -15.37
C ILE A 292 60.84 41.40 -15.73
N ALA A 293 61.19 40.46 -14.85
CA ALA A 293 61.05 39.02 -15.10
C ALA A 293 59.60 38.51 -15.00
N ASN A 294 58.73 39.19 -14.25
CA ASN A 294 57.35 38.72 -14.00
C ASN A 294 56.31 39.23 -15.02
N PHE A 295 56.67 40.18 -15.90
CA PHE A 295 55.73 40.80 -16.85
C PHE A 295 55.43 39.92 -18.09
N GLY A 296 56.30 38.95 -18.43
CA GLY A 296 56.14 38.10 -19.61
C GLY A 296 55.25 36.87 -19.44
N ILE A 297 55.04 36.40 -18.20
CA ILE A 297 54.35 35.12 -17.93
C ILE A 297 52.82 35.27 -17.94
N GLU A 298 52.26 36.44 -17.57
CA GLU A 298 50.81 36.65 -17.52
C GLU A 298 50.15 36.68 -18.92
N ASN A 299 50.82 37.23 -19.92
CA ASN A 299 50.25 37.41 -21.27
C ASN A 299 50.16 36.08 -22.05
N ILE A 300 51.10 35.16 -21.83
CA ILE A 300 51.09 33.82 -22.44
C ILE A 300 50.00 32.93 -21.79
N LEU A 301 49.77 33.09 -20.48
CA LEU A 301 48.74 32.36 -19.73
C LEU A 301 47.32 32.79 -20.10
N LEU A 302 47.13 34.05 -20.50
CA LEU A 302 45.88 34.59 -21.02
C LEU A 302 45.56 34.05 -22.44
N ALA A 303 46.54 33.95 -23.32
CA ALA A 303 46.36 33.41 -24.67
C ALA A 303 46.01 31.90 -24.66
N VAL A 304 46.62 31.12 -23.77
CA VAL A 304 46.31 29.69 -23.59
C VAL A 304 44.92 29.47 -22.96
N LYS A 305 44.46 30.37 -22.09
CA LYS A 305 43.07 30.34 -21.55
C LYS A 305 42.02 30.69 -22.61
N ALA A 306 42.34 31.54 -23.58
CA ALA A 306 41.41 31.91 -24.65
C ALA A 306 41.17 30.75 -25.64
N ILE A 307 42.22 29.98 -25.99
CA ILE A 307 42.12 28.83 -26.91
C ILE A 307 41.36 27.64 -26.28
N ARG A 308 41.38 27.48 -24.96
CA ARG A 308 40.64 26.42 -24.24
C ARG A 308 39.11 26.65 -24.22
N ASN A 309 38.62 27.84 -24.59
CA ASN A 309 37.21 28.20 -24.47
C ASN A 309 36.37 28.08 -25.75
N THR A 310 36.93 27.62 -26.87
CA THR A 310 36.26 27.69 -28.18
C THR A 310 35.58 26.40 -28.67
N ASP A 311 35.42 25.38 -27.82
CA ASP A 311 34.86 24.08 -28.25
C ASP A 311 33.66 23.60 -27.39
N LYS A 312 32.59 24.41 -27.33
CA LYS A 312 31.31 24.03 -26.72
C LYS A 312 30.11 24.47 -27.55
N THR A 313 29.92 23.87 -28.72
CA THR A 313 28.60 23.76 -29.33
C THR A 313 27.80 22.70 -28.57
N GLU A 314 27.10 23.10 -27.49
CA GLU A 314 26.21 22.21 -26.73
C GLU A 314 25.13 21.63 -27.69
N THR A 315 25.20 20.33 -27.97
CA THR A 315 24.15 19.60 -28.70
C THR A 315 22.80 19.70 -27.98
N GLY A 316 21.68 19.58 -28.69
CA GLY A 316 20.34 19.62 -28.09
C GLY A 316 20.16 18.65 -26.92
N ILE A 317 20.81 17.49 -26.99
CA ILE A 317 20.86 16.48 -25.91
C ILE A 317 21.71 16.96 -24.72
N GLN A 318 22.81 17.68 -24.94
CA GLN A 318 23.59 18.28 -23.85
C GLN A 318 22.88 19.45 -23.18
N LYS A 319 22.19 20.31 -23.95
CA LYS A 319 21.27 21.32 -23.39
C LYS A 319 20.18 20.65 -22.57
N LEU A 320 19.52 19.62 -23.12
CA LEU A 320 18.49 18.87 -22.41
C LEU A 320 19.04 18.20 -21.15
N LYS A 321 20.23 17.59 -21.20
CA LYS A 321 20.92 16.99 -20.05
C LYS A 321 21.27 18.02 -18.97
N LYS A 322 21.69 19.23 -19.38
CA LYS A 322 21.91 20.39 -18.50
C LYS A 322 20.61 20.98 -17.96
N TYR A 323 19.50 20.89 -18.70
CA TYR A 323 18.16 21.25 -18.22
C TYR A 323 17.58 20.22 -17.25
N LEU A 324 17.90 18.94 -17.43
CA LEU A 324 17.44 17.83 -16.59
C LEU A 324 18.34 17.57 -15.37
N SER A 325 19.57 18.09 -15.35
CA SER A 325 20.50 17.85 -14.24
C SER A 325 19.95 18.48 -12.93
N PRO A 326 20.06 17.80 -11.79
CA PRO A 326 19.78 18.42 -10.50
C PRO A 326 20.73 19.60 -10.24
N VAL A 327 20.30 20.54 -9.38
CA VAL A 327 21.13 21.67 -8.92
C VAL A 327 22.02 21.18 -7.77
N ASP A 328 23.31 21.53 -7.80
CA ASP A 328 24.30 21.04 -6.83
C ASP A 328 24.06 21.53 -5.39
N GLN A 329 23.51 22.74 -5.22
CA GLN A 329 23.07 23.29 -3.92
C GLN A 329 21.81 24.14 -4.09
N GLU A 330 20.74 23.74 -3.42
CA GLU A 330 19.47 24.48 -3.42
C GLU A 330 19.53 25.67 -2.45
N ASP A 331 19.02 26.83 -2.87
CA ASP A 331 18.96 28.06 -2.07
C ASP A 331 18.16 27.82 -0.76
N PRO A 332 18.79 27.92 0.44
CA PRO A 332 18.14 27.68 1.71
C PRO A 332 16.90 28.56 1.95
N GLN A 333 16.91 29.79 1.43
CA GLN A 333 15.77 30.70 1.56
C GLN A 333 14.60 30.23 0.70
N CYS A 334 14.87 29.70 -0.50
CA CYS A 334 13.87 29.10 -1.36
C CYS A 334 13.27 27.82 -0.73
N VAL A 335 14.10 26.95 -0.14
CA VAL A 335 13.61 25.76 0.58
C VAL A 335 12.69 26.14 1.74
N LYS A 336 13.03 27.20 2.49
CA LYS A 336 12.20 27.69 3.60
C LYS A 336 10.83 28.19 3.14
N LEU A 337 10.73 28.73 1.92
CA LEU A 337 9.47 29.18 1.33
C LEU A 337 8.48 28.03 1.15
N PHE A 338 8.96 26.87 0.72
CA PHE A 338 8.15 25.67 0.50
C PHE A 338 7.80 24.92 1.79
N SER A 339 8.43 25.25 2.92
CA SER A 339 8.18 24.56 4.20
C SER A 339 6.72 24.65 4.63
N PHE A 340 6.09 25.82 4.51
CA PHE A 340 4.67 25.94 4.85
C PHE A 340 3.76 25.19 3.87
N LEU A 341 4.08 25.26 2.57
CA LEU A 341 3.34 24.52 1.54
C LEU A 341 3.38 23.02 1.81
N GLN A 342 4.55 22.50 2.19
CA GLN A 342 4.71 21.10 2.57
C GLN A 342 3.85 20.75 3.80
N ILE A 343 3.89 21.56 4.87
CA ILE A 343 3.03 21.30 6.05
C ILE A 343 1.56 21.24 5.65
N LEU A 344 1.12 22.17 4.81
CA LEU A 344 -0.26 22.22 4.34
C LEU A 344 -0.63 20.98 3.50
N SER A 345 0.21 20.59 2.54
CA SER A 345 -0.04 19.38 1.74
C SER A 345 -0.01 18.11 2.59
N ALA A 346 0.84 18.03 3.60
CA ALA A 346 0.86 16.93 4.56
C ALA A 346 -0.44 16.86 5.38
N CYS A 347 -1.00 18.00 5.80
CA CYS A 347 -2.28 18.05 6.49
C CYS A 347 -3.44 17.55 5.62
N PHE A 348 -3.54 17.99 4.36
CA PHE A 348 -4.56 17.48 3.45
C PHE A 348 -4.36 16.01 3.12
N SER A 349 -3.11 15.58 2.95
CA SER A 349 -2.78 14.17 2.79
C SER A 349 -3.23 13.36 4.00
N GLY A 350 -2.98 13.85 5.22
CA GLY A 350 -3.46 13.23 6.46
C GLY A 350 -4.98 13.16 6.53
N PHE A 351 -5.68 14.22 6.10
CA PHE A 351 -7.13 14.22 6.01
C PHE A 351 -7.66 13.14 5.05
N ALA A 352 -7.16 13.08 3.82
CA ALA A 352 -7.58 12.05 2.86
C ALA A 352 -7.21 10.63 3.36
N HIS A 353 -6.03 10.49 3.96
CA HIS A 353 -5.52 9.24 4.50
C HIS A 353 -6.37 8.72 5.66
N GLY A 354 -6.70 9.55 6.64
CA GLY A 354 -7.53 9.16 7.78
C GLY A 354 -8.92 8.68 7.36
N GLY A 355 -9.51 9.32 6.34
CA GLY A 355 -10.77 8.87 5.74
C GLY A 355 -10.68 7.50 5.08
N ASN A 356 -9.58 7.23 4.38
CA ASN A 356 -9.38 5.96 3.68
C ASN A 356 -9.05 4.82 4.66
N ASP A 357 -8.16 5.06 5.62
CA ASP A 357 -7.58 4.00 6.42
C ASP A 357 -8.42 3.57 7.61
N VAL A 358 -9.23 4.48 8.19
CA VAL A 358 -10.17 4.09 9.25
C VAL A 358 -11.13 3.01 8.76
N SER A 359 -11.49 3.06 7.47
CA SER A 359 -12.42 2.14 6.83
C SER A 359 -11.93 0.69 6.85
N ASN A 360 -10.61 0.49 6.75
CA ASN A 360 -10.00 -0.85 6.77
C ASN A 360 -10.24 -1.57 8.10
N SER A 361 -10.22 -0.83 9.22
CA SER A 361 -10.52 -1.38 10.54
C SER A 361 -12.00 -1.40 10.91
N ILE A 362 -12.79 -0.47 10.36
CA ILE A 362 -14.18 -0.26 10.75
C ILE A 362 -15.16 -1.01 9.85
N ALA A 363 -14.85 -1.28 8.58
CA ALA A 363 -15.76 -2.00 7.69
C ALA A 363 -16.12 -3.42 8.20
N PRO A 364 -15.17 -4.26 8.65
CA PRO A 364 -15.51 -5.54 9.26
C PRO A 364 -16.29 -5.37 10.57
N LEU A 365 -15.94 -4.37 11.39
CA LEU A 365 -16.62 -4.09 12.66
C LEU A 365 -18.07 -3.66 12.45
N VAL A 366 -18.34 -2.78 11.49
CA VAL A 366 -19.69 -2.35 11.13
C VAL A 366 -20.51 -3.53 10.64
N THR A 367 -19.90 -4.43 9.87
CA THR A 367 -20.56 -5.66 9.43
C THR A 367 -20.98 -6.51 10.63
N ILE A 368 -20.07 -6.73 11.59
CA ILE A 368 -20.35 -7.47 12.83
C ILE A 368 -21.45 -6.76 13.65
N TRP A 369 -21.36 -5.44 13.80
CA TRP A 369 -22.29 -4.63 14.58
C TRP A 369 -23.71 -4.62 13.99
N ASN A 370 -23.84 -4.29 12.71
CA ASN A 370 -25.14 -4.19 12.06
C ASN A 370 -25.83 -5.56 11.99
N MET A 371 -25.08 -6.64 11.74
CA MET A 371 -25.63 -8.00 11.78
C MET A 371 -26.07 -8.39 13.20
N TYR A 372 -25.37 -7.94 14.23
CA TYR A 372 -25.79 -8.18 15.62
C TYR A 372 -27.07 -7.43 15.99
N GLU A 373 -27.21 -6.16 15.61
CA GLU A 373 -28.40 -5.35 15.95
C GLU A 373 -29.63 -5.72 15.13
N LYS A 374 -29.47 -5.98 13.83
CA LYS A 374 -30.58 -6.06 12.86
C LYS A 374 -30.63 -7.37 12.07
N GLY A 375 -29.73 -8.31 12.34
CA GLY A 375 -29.65 -9.56 11.59
C GLY A 375 -29.17 -9.34 10.14
N PRO A 376 -29.47 -10.27 9.21
CA PRO A 376 -28.98 -10.21 7.84
C PRO A 376 -29.44 -8.96 7.05
N ALA A 377 -30.55 -8.33 7.46
CA ALA A 377 -31.01 -7.06 6.86
C ALA A 377 -30.07 -5.88 7.16
N GLY A 378 -29.21 -5.97 8.18
CA GLY A 378 -28.26 -4.91 8.56
C GLY A 378 -27.03 -4.80 7.66
N ILE A 379 -26.82 -5.73 6.72
CA ILE A 379 -25.64 -5.72 5.83
C ILE A 379 -25.61 -4.49 4.93
N GLU A 380 -26.77 -3.93 4.56
CA GLU A 380 -26.86 -2.74 3.70
C GLU A 380 -26.97 -1.43 4.49
N ASP A 381 -27.08 -1.49 5.82
CA ASP A 381 -27.17 -0.29 6.64
C ASP A 381 -25.88 0.53 6.60
N GLY A 382 -26.05 1.84 6.64
CA GLY A 382 -24.96 2.82 6.65
C GLY A 382 -24.10 2.74 7.91
N VAL A 383 -22.95 3.40 7.86
CA VAL A 383 -21.92 3.34 8.91
C VAL A 383 -22.22 4.31 10.06
N PRO A 384 -22.37 3.83 11.31
CA PRO A 384 -22.48 4.70 12.47
C PRO A 384 -21.23 5.57 12.68
N ILE A 385 -21.41 6.89 12.82
CA ILE A 385 -20.30 7.85 12.93
C ILE A 385 -19.42 7.58 14.16
N TRP A 386 -20.02 7.12 15.26
CA TRP A 386 -19.26 6.82 16.49
C TRP A 386 -18.28 5.66 16.31
N LEU A 387 -18.53 4.71 15.38
CA LEU A 387 -17.58 3.65 15.04
C LEU A 387 -16.37 4.21 14.28
N LEU A 388 -16.57 5.21 13.42
CA LEU A 388 -15.46 5.93 12.76
C LEU A 388 -14.63 6.70 13.79
N ALA A 389 -15.28 7.37 14.75
CA ALA A 389 -14.59 8.05 15.85
C ALA A 389 -13.80 7.06 16.73
N TYR A 390 -14.36 5.87 16.98
CA TYR A 390 -13.69 4.79 17.69
C TYR A 390 -12.42 4.32 16.98
N GLY A 391 -12.50 4.02 15.69
CA GLY A 391 -11.32 3.62 14.90
C GLY A 391 -10.27 4.72 14.84
N SER A 392 -10.70 5.97 14.67
CA SER A 392 -9.80 7.13 14.67
C SER A 392 -9.06 7.35 15.99
N ALA A 393 -9.72 7.09 17.13
CA ALA A 393 -9.08 7.12 18.43
C ALA A 393 -7.99 6.04 18.53
N GLY A 394 -8.27 4.82 18.06
CA GLY A 394 -7.30 3.74 17.96
C GLY A 394 -6.08 4.13 17.12
N MET A 395 -6.30 4.64 15.90
CA MET A 395 -5.23 5.14 15.01
C MET A 395 -4.37 6.20 15.69
N SER A 396 -5.00 7.19 16.33
CA SER A 396 -4.28 8.24 17.05
C SER A 396 -3.40 7.67 18.16
N ILE A 397 -3.90 6.74 18.97
CA ILE A 397 -3.11 6.10 20.04
C ILE A 397 -1.93 5.32 19.44
N GLY A 398 -2.16 4.59 18.35
CA GLY A 398 -1.16 3.89 17.54
C GLY A 398 0.01 4.77 17.13
N LEU A 399 -0.33 5.88 16.49
CA LEU A 399 0.60 6.89 16.02
C LEU A 399 1.50 7.40 17.15
N TRP A 400 0.91 7.82 18.27
CA TRP A 400 1.66 8.42 19.38
C TRP A 400 2.61 7.42 20.05
N MET A 401 2.24 6.14 20.10
CA MET A 401 3.05 5.11 20.75
C MET A 401 4.17 4.57 19.83
N LEU A 402 3.86 4.25 18.57
CA LEU A 402 4.77 3.50 17.70
C LEU A 402 5.08 4.18 16.35
N GLY A 403 4.37 5.24 15.97
CA GLY A 403 4.49 5.88 14.64
C GLY A 403 5.89 6.39 14.28
N HIS A 404 6.73 6.72 15.27
CA HIS A 404 8.09 7.22 15.04
C HIS A 404 8.97 6.21 14.30
N ARG A 405 8.67 4.91 14.43
CA ARG A 405 9.46 3.83 13.81
C ARG A 405 9.39 3.91 12.29
N VAL A 406 8.19 3.95 11.73
CA VAL A 406 7.97 3.97 10.28
C VAL A 406 8.20 5.37 9.70
N ILE A 407 7.81 6.43 10.42
CA ILE A 407 8.06 7.82 10.01
C ILE A 407 9.54 8.07 9.73
N ARG A 408 10.45 7.58 10.59
CA ARG A 408 11.89 7.73 10.36
C ARG A 408 12.39 6.91 9.16
N THR A 409 11.89 5.69 8.98
CA THR A 409 12.25 4.86 7.81
C THR A 409 11.86 5.54 6.49
N VAL A 410 10.63 6.05 6.40
CA VAL A 410 10.12 6.70 5.18
C VAL A 410 10.74 8.10 4.98
N GLY A 411 10.89 8.87 6.05
CA GLY A 411 11.37 10.26 6.00
C GLY A 411 12.88 10.42 5.84
N GLU A 412 13.67 9.53 6.44
CA GLU A 412 15.14 9.64 6.48
C GLU A 412 15.83 8.43 5.84
N GLY A 413 15.22 7.25 5.88
CA GLY A 413 15.88 5.99 5.49
C GLY A 413 15.99 5.76 3.98
N LEU A 414 15.03 6.24 3.18
CA LEU A 414 14.97 5.99 1.74
C LEU A 414 15.83 6.96 0.91
N THR A 415 15.69 8.26 1.15
CA THR A 415 16.43 9.32 0.48
C THR A 415 16.43 10.58 1.34
N GLU A 416 17.43 11.44 1.16
CA GLU A 416 17.45 12.76 1.76
C GLU A 416 16.39 13.67 1.14
N LEU A 417 15.45 14.15 1.96
CA LEU A 417 14.36 15.03 1.54
C LEU A 417 14.59 16.46 2.05
N ASN A 418 14.04 17.42 1.31
CA ASN A 418 13.91 18.80 1.74
C ASN A 418 12.48 19.30 1.47
N ALA A 419 12.17 20.54 1.83
CA ALA A 419 10.79 21.04 1.73
C ALA A 419 10.21 21.01 0.32
N ILE A 420 11.03 21.30 -0.70
CA ILE A 420 10.59 21.35 -2.10
C ILE A 420 10.26 19.94 -2.61
N SER A 421 11.20 19.00 -2.43
CA SER A 421 10.99 17.61 -2.83
C SER A 421 9.86 16.94 -2.05
N GLY A 422 9.77 17.18 -0.75
CA GLY A 422 8.69 16.69 0.10
C GLY A 422 7.32 17.20 -0.36
N PHE A 423 7.22 18.49 -0.72
CA PHE A 423 6.01 19.07 -1.32
C PHE A 423 5.65 18.40 -2.65
N CYS A 424 6.61 18.19 -3.56
CA CYS A 424 6.36 17.49 -4.83
C CYS A 424 5.86 16.06 -4.62
N VAL A 425 6.45 15.33 -3.67
CA VAL A 425 6.06 13.97 -3.33
C VAL A 425 4.63 13.93 -2.79
N GLU A 426 4.29 14.82 -1.85
CA GLU A 426 2.94 14.89 -1.27
C GLU A 426 1.88 15.23 -2.33
N LEU A 427 2.13 16.24 -3.15
CA LEU A 427 1.17 16.67 -4.18
C LEU A 427 0.99 15.62 -5.27
N ALA A 428 2.07 14.98 -5.72
CA ALA A 428 2.02 13.94 -6.74
C ALA A 428 1.32 12.68 -6.25
N ALA A 429 1.61 12.24 -5.03
CA ALA A 429 0.92 11.10 -4.41
C ALA A 429 -0.58 11.38 -4.28
N ALA A 430 -0.96 12.57 -3.77
CA ALA A 430 -2.36 12.96 -3.66
C ALA A 430 -3.07 13.00 -5.03
N PHE A 431 -2.43 13.59 -6.05
CA PHE A 431 -2.96 13.61 -7.41
C PHE A 431 -3.13 12.20 -7.99
N THR A 432 -2.15 11.31 -7.77
CA THR A 432 -2.19 9.92 -8.25
C THR A 432 -3.34 9.15 -7.62
N VAL A 433 -3.49 9.25 -6.31
CA VAL A 433 -4.58 8.60 -5.56
C VAL A 433 -5.93 9.13 -6.07
N LEU A 434 -6.08 10.43 -6.24
CA LEU A 434 -7.32 11.03 -6.74
C LEU A 434 -7.66 10.57 -8.16
N PHE A 435 -6.67 10.56 -9.05
CA PHE A 435 -6.85 10.11 -10.43
C PHE A 435 -7.25 8.64 -10.49
N ALA A 436 -6.65 7.81 -9.64
CA ALA A 436 -6.98 6.40 -9.53
C ALA A 436 -8.37 6.12 -8.97
N SER A 437 -8.78 6.87 -7.92
CA SER A 437 -10.13 6.78 -7.38
C SER A 437 -11.18 7.08 -8.45
N LYS A 438 -10.92 8.03 -9.36
CA LYS A 438 -11.82 8.31 -10.50
C LYS A 438 -11.95 7.12 -11.47
N LEU A 439 -10.90 6.33 -11.61
CA LEU A 439 -10.91 5.11 -12.41
C LEU A 439 -11.53 3.92 -11.66
N GLY A 440 -12.01 4.12 -10.43
CA GLY A 440 -12.57 3.04 -9.59
C GLY A 440 -11.51 2.05 -9.10
N LEU A 441 -10.23 2.40 -9.17
CA LEU A 441 -9.13 1.51 -8.80
C LEU A 441 -8.76 1.73 -7.33
N PRO A 442 -8.88 0.73 -6.44
CA PRO A 442 -8.39 0.84 -5.08
C PRO A 442 -6.86 0.85 -5.10
N ILE A 443 -6.27 1.99 -4.74
CA ILE A 443 -4.82 2.19 -4.76
C ILE A 443 -4.29 2.41 -3.35
N SER A 444 -3.11 1.83 -3.08
CA SER A 444 -2.36 2.04 -1.86
C SER A 444 -1.67 3.41 -1.85
N THR A 445 -1.99 4.21 -0.84
CA THR A 445 -1.33 5.49 -0.55
C THR A 445 0.15 5.31 -0.24
N THR A 446 0.52 4.25 0.52
CA THR A 446 1.90 3.88 0.85
C THR A 446 2.74 3.65 -0.41
N HIS A 447 2.19 2.92 -1.38
CA HIS A 447 2.84 2.61 -2.65
C HIS A 447 3.10 3.86 -3.50
N CYS A 448 2.08 4.72 -3.67
CA CYS A 448 2.21 6.02 -4.33
C CYS A 448 3.34 6.85 -3.68
N LYS A 449 3.31 6.96 -2.35
CA LYS A 449 4.26 7.77 -1.61
C LYS A 449 5.70 7.28 -1.78
N ILE A 450 5.92 5.98 -1.62
CA ILE A 450 7.26 5.40 -1.73
C ILE A 450 7.78 5.52 -3.18
N GLY A 451 6.92 5.30 -4.18
CA GLY A 451 7.26 5.52 -5.59
C GLY A 451 7.71 6.96 -5.87
N SER A 452 6.96 7.95 -5.37
CA SER A 452 7.31 9.37 -5.44
C SER A 452 8.63 9.71 -4.73
N VAL A 453 8.85 9.19 -3.52
CA VAL A 453 10.08 9.41 -2.74
C VAL A 453 11.30 8.85 -3.48
N VAL A 454 11.20 7.64 -4.01
CA VAL A 454 12.29 7.01 -4.77
C VAL A 454 12.59 7.78 -6.05
N ALA A 455 11.55 8.16 -6.80
CA ALA A 455 11.72 8.94 -8.04
C ALA A 455 12.41 10.29 -7.78
N VAL A 456 11.97 11.05 -6.77
CA VAL A 456 12.61 12.33 -6.45
C VAL A 456 14.04 12.16 -5.95
N GLY A 457 14.33 11.08 -5.21
CA GLY A 457 15.67 10.75 -4.75
C GLY A 457 16.64 10.48 -5.92
N TYR A 458 16.19 9.75 -6.94
CA TYR A 458 16.98 9.53 -8.16
C TYR A 458 17.22 10.83 -8.94
N ILE A 459 16.22 11.69 -9.08
CA ILE A 459 16.38 12.96 -9.82
C ILE A 459 17.32 13.90 -9.08
N ARG A 460 17.22 13.98 -7.76
CA ARG A 460 18.01 14.93 -6.95
C ARG A 460 19.45 14.50 -6.78
N PHE A 461 19.69 13.21 -6.54
CA PHE A 461 21.00 12.76 -6.08
C PHE A 461 21.62 11.61 -6.88
N ALA A 462 20.92 11.02 -7.86
CA ALA A 462 21.34 9.90 -8.75
C ALA A 462 21.90 8.62 -8.08
N ARG A 463 22.47 8.68 -6.87
CA ARG A 463 23.16 7.62 -6.13
C ARG A 463 22.87 7.59 -4.61
N LYS A 464 22.01 8.47 -4.08
CA LYS A 464 21.67 8.51 -2.63
C LYS A 464 20.38 7.77 -2.24
N VAL A 465 19.74 7.05 -3.15
CA VAL A 465 18.59 6.21 -2.80
C VAL A 465 19.09 4.91 -2.18
N ASN A 466 18.59 4.57 -0.99
CA ASN A 466 18.92 3.31 -0.35
C ASN A 466 18.19 2.13 -1.03
N LEU A 467 18.83 1.53 -2.03
CA LEU A 467 18.26 0.44 -2.81
C LEU A 467 18.03 -0.84 -2.00
N ALA A 468 18.87 -1.11 -1.00
CA ALA A 468 18.68 -2.26 -0.12
C ALA A 468 17.39 -2.11 0.70
N LEU A 469 17.15 -0.93 1.26
CA LEU A 469 15.90 -0.63 1.97
C LEU A 469 14.70 -0.69 1.02
N PHE A 470 14.80 -0.09 -0.17
CA PHE A 470 13.72 -0.13 -1.15
C PHE A 470 13.38 -1.56 -1.59
N ARG A 471 14.39 -2.41 -1.83
CA ARG A 471 14.19 -3.83 -2.11
C ARG A 471 13.46 -4.53 -0.95
N ASN A 472 13.88 -4.29 0.29
CA ASN A 472 13.26 -4.90 1.46
C ASN A 472 11.79 -4.45 1.62
N ILE A 473 11.47 -3.21 1.26
CA ILE A 473 10.09 -2.71 1.21
C ILE A 473 9.28 -3.47 0.16
N ILE A 474 9.78 -3.60 -1.08
CA ILE A 474 9.08 -4.36 -2.13
C ILE A 474 8.85 -5.81 -1.70
N LEU A 475 9.87 -6.46 -1.12
CA LEU A 475 9.73 -7.82 -0.59
C LEU A 475 8.66 -7.89 0.51
N SER A 476 8.60 -6.89 1.39
CA SER A 476 7.54 -6.83 2.41
C SER A 476 6.15 -6.71 1.80
N TRP A 477 5.99 -6.00 0.68
CA TRP A 477 4.71 -5.90 -0.02
C TRP A 477 4.29 -7.26 -0.58
N VAL A 478 5.20 -7.99 -1.24
CA VAL A 478 4.90 -9.33 -1.77
C VAL A 478 4.55 -10.31 -0.66
N VAL A 479 5.26 -10.26 0.48
CA VAL A 479 5.02 -11.15 1.63
C VAL A 479 3.74 -10.79 2.39
N THR A 480 3.27 -9.53 2.31
CA THR A 480 2.10 -9.07 3.08
C THR A 480 0.85 -9.88 2.78
N LEU A 481 0.54 -10.12 1.49
CA LEU A 481 -0.62 -10.90 1.07
C LEU A 481 -0.67 -12.32 1.69
N PRO A 482 0.35 -13.19 1.46
CA PRO A 482 0.33 -14.53 2.00
C PRO A 482 0.45 -14.54 3.53
N ALA A 483 1.17 -13.57 4.12
CA ALA A 483 1.28 -13.48 5.57
C ALA A 483 -0.06 -13.16 6.21
N THR A 484 -0.80 -12.15 5.75
CA THR A 484 -2.11 -11.80 6.33
C THR A 484 -3.15 -12.87 6.07
N ALA A 485 -3.15 -13.47 4.88
CA ALA A 485 -3.99 -14.63 4.59
C ALA A 485 -3.72 -15.76 5.59
N ARG A 486 -2.44 -16.12 5.79
CA ARG A 486 -2.03 -17.17 6.73
C ARG A 486 -2.47 -16.86 8.16
N GLU A 487 -2.20 -15.66 8.67
CA GLU A 487 -2.63 -15.27 10.03
C GLU A 487 -4.14 -15.36 10.18
N THR A 488 -4.91 -14.91 9.18
CA THR A 488 -6.36 -15.02 9.20
C THR A 488 -6.83 -16.47 9.19
N VAL A 489 -6.25 -17.34 8.37
CA VAL A 489 -6.58 -18.78 8.35
C VAL A 489 -6.27 -19.43 9.68
N VAL A 490 -5.10 -19.17 10.27
CA VAL A 490 -4.72 -19.70 11.58
C VAL A 490 -5.70 -19.25 12.66
N ASN A 491 -6.09 -17.96 12.66
CA ASN A 491 -7.05 -17.44 13.63
C ASN A 491 -8.46 -18.01 13.44
N LEU A 492 -8.85 -18.36 12.22
CA LEU A 492 -10.16 -18.91 11.90
C LEU A 492 -10.26 -20.41 12.22
N CYS A 493 -9.21 -21.18 11.94
CA CYS A 493 -9.17 -22.63 12.14
C CYS A 493 -8.66 -23.04 13.54
N GLY A 494 -7.94 -22.16 14.24
CA GLY A 494 -7.19 -22.50 15.46
C GLY A 494 -5.99 -23.40 15.18
N ASP A 495 -5.38 -23.99 16.24
CA ASP A 495 -4.32 -25.02 16.16
C ASP A 495 -4.74 -26.32 15.45
N LYS A 496 -5.98 -26.40 14.94
CA LYS A 496 -6.35 -27.41 13.96
C LYS A 496 -5.78 -26.97 12.62
N THR A 497 -4.48 -27.20 12.46
CA THR A 497 -3.79 -27.29 11.18
C THR A 497 -4.73 -27.85 10.13
N MET A 498 -5.04 -27.02 9.12
CA MET A 498 -5.51 -27.40 7.79
C MET A 498 -6.05 -28.82 7.76
N SER A 499 -7.31 -29.02 8.19
CA SER A 499 -7.98 -30.30 8.01
C SER A 499 -7.94 -30.59 6.52
N ILE A 500 -7.03 -31.48 6.13
CA ILE A 500 -6.97 -32.14 4.82
C ILE A 500 -8.41 -32.44 4.42
N PRO A 501 -8.86 -32.21 3.17
CA PRO A 501 -10.27 -32.38 2.81
C PRO A 501 -10.70 -33.83 3.04
N VAL A 502 -11.23 -34.12 4.24
CA VAL A 502 -11.59 -35.47 4.67
C VAL A 502 -12.96 -35.78 4.09
N VAL A 503 -13.07 -36.85 3.33
CA VAL A 503 -14.36 -37.34 2.82
C VAL A 503 -15.18 -37.84 3.99
N LYS A 504 -16.38 -37.30 4.17
CA LYS A 504 -17.33 -37.78 5.19
C LYS A 504 -18.27 -38.77 4.54
N ILE A 505 -18.29 -39.98 5.09
CA ILE A 505 -19.14 -41.08 4.62
C ILE A 505 -20.32 -41.16 5.58
N LEU A 506 -21.50 -40.75 5.11
CA LEU A 506 -22.73 -40.78 5.89
C LEU A 506 -23.43 -42.13 5.74
N VAL A 507 -23.77 -42.74 6.87
CA VAL A 507 -24.37 -44.08 6.95
C VAL A 507 -25.86 -44.00 7.35
N SER A 508 -26.70 -44.86 6.76
CA SER A 508 -28.14 -44.96 7.05
C SER A 508 -28.39 -45.42 8.49
N VAL A 509 -29.51 -44.96 9.05
CA VAL A 509 -29.99 -45.32 10.40
C VAL A 509 -30.58 -46.74 10.45
N ALA A 510 -31.04 -47.28 9.32
CA ALA A 510 -31.51 -48.65 9.23
C ALA A 510 -30.35 -49.56 8.83
N MET A 511 -29.63 -50.12 9.82
CA MET A 511 -28.57 -51.09 9.56
C MET A 511 -29.20 -52.42 9.10
N THR A 512 -29.29 -52.59 7.78
CA THR A 512 -29.42 -53.91 7.14
C THR A 512 -28.04 -54.56 7.03
N GLU A 513 -27.96 -55.89 7.00
CA GLU A 513 -26.67 -56.61 6.85
C GLU A 513 -25.90 -56.15 5.59
N GLU A 514 -26.61 -55.89 4.48
CA GLU A 514 -26.06 -55.32 3.23
C GLU A 514 -25.40 -53.94 3.43
N GLY A 515 -25.99 -53.06 4.24
CA GLY A 515 -25.42 -51.73 4.47
C GLY A 515 -24.05 -51.77 5.16
N ASN A 516 -23.83 -52.76 6.03
CA ASN A 516 -22.53 -52.95 6.70
C ASN A 516 -21.46 -53.49 5.75
N GLU A 517 -21.85 -54.31 4.78
CA GLU A 517 -20.94 -54.85 3.77
C GLU A 517 -20.46 -53.75 2.81
N HIS A 518 -21.35 -52.87 2.35
CA HIS A 518 -20.96 -51.73 1.52
C HIS A 518 -20.00 -50.76 2.24
N ILE A 519 -20.23 -50.47 3.52
CA ILE A 519 -19.31 -49.60 4.30
C ILE A 519 -17.93 -50.24 4.40
N ARG A 520 -17.87 -51.55 4.64
CA ARG A 520 -16.61 -52.28 4.71
C ARG A 520 -15.87 -52.21 3.37
N THR A 521 -16.56 -52.47 2.27
CA THR A 521 -15.97 -52.40 0.92
C THR A 521 -15.49 -50.98 0.58
N VAL A 522 -16.30 -49.96 0.88
CA VAL A 522 -15.91 -48.55 0.66
C VAL A 522 -14.70 -48.19 1.51
N THR A 523 -14.65 -48.58 2.77
CA THR A 523 -13.51 -48.28 3.64
C THR A 523 -12.24 -49.02 3.22
N GLU A 524 -12.34 -50.26 2.75
CA GLU A 524 -11.22 -50.99 2.17
C GLU A 524 -10.68 -50.28 0.91
N ILE A 525 -11.56 -49.82 0.01
CA ILE A 525 -11.18 -49.03 -1.18
C ILE A 525 -10.52 -47.70 -0.79
N MET A 526 -11.12 -46.95 0.14
CA MET A 526 -10.58 -45.67 0.59
C MET A 526 -9.20 -45.82 1.25
N ASN A 527 -9.00 -46.88 2.04
CA ASN A 527 -7.70 -47.20 2.64
C ASN A 527 -6.67 -47.63 1.59
N ALA A 528 -7.06 -48.45 0.60
CA ALA A 528 -6.18 -48.85 -0.49
C ALA A 528 -5.71 -47.66 -1.33
N LEU A 529 -6.59 -46.66 -1.52
CA LEU A 529 -6.29 -45.41 -2.21
C LEU A 529 -5.60 -44.36 -1.32
N SER A 530 -5.35 -44.67 -0.04
CA SER A 530 -4.80 -43.74 0.96
C SER A 530 -5.59 -42.42 1.06
N LEU A 531 -6.91 -42.48 0.86
CA LEU A 531 -7.78 -41.32 0.93
C LEU A 531 -8.25 -41.10 2.38
N PRO A 532 -8.10 -39.88 2.93
CA PRO A 532 -8.57 -39.58 4.27
C PRO A 532 -10.10 -39.51 4.28
N TYR A 533 -10.71 -40.28 5.19
CA TYR A 533 -12.17 -40.27 5.37
C TYR A 533 -12.58 -40.27 6.86
N THR A 534 -13.84 -39.94 7.11
CA THR A 534 -14.48 -40.07 8.43
C THR A 534 -15.87 -40.65 8.24
N ILE A 535 -16.23 -41.67 9.04
CA ILE A 535 -17.56 -42.25 9.02
C ILE A 535 -18.47 -41.46 9.97
N VAL A 536 -19.65 -41.08 9.49
CA VAL A 536 -20.65 -40.34 10.26
C VAL A 536 -21.94 -41.15 10.30
N ASN A 537 -22.43 -41.43 11.51
CA ASN A 537 -23.71 -42.13 11.70
C ASN A 537 -24.89 -41.15 11.63
N GLY A 538 -25.91 -41.47 10.84
CA GLY A 538 -27.09 -40.64 10.60
C GLY A 538 -28.02 -40.36 11.80
N ILE A 539 -27.63 -40.75 13.03
CA ILE A 539 -28.36 -40.44 14.28
C ILE A 539 -28.00 -39.04 14.82
N ASP A 540 -26.87 -38.47 14.41
CA ASP A 540 -26.39 -37.21 14.98
C ASP A 540 -27.02 -35.99 14.27
N GLN A 541 -28.11 -35.46 14.83
CA GLN A 541 -28.72 -34.17 14.41
C GLN A 541 -27.71 -33.00 14.39
N ARG A 542 -26.54 -33.15 15.03
CA ARG A 542 -25.45 -32.16 14.98
C ARG A 542 -24.80 -32.07 13.60
N PHE A 543 -24.79 -33.13 12.80
CA PHE A 543 -24.19 -33.14 11.46
C PHE A 543 -24.95 -32.26 10.48
N THR A 544 -26.28 -32.37 10.50
CA THR A 544 -27.20 -31.59 9.67
C THR A 544 -27.08 -30.08 9.92
N ILE A 545 -26.85 -29.72 11.18
CA ILE A 545 -26.74 -28.33 11.64
C ILE A 545 -25.32 -27.77 11.45
N SER A 546 -24.27 -28.59 11.55
CA SER A 546 -22.87 -28.14 11.36
C SER A 546 -22.51 -27.91 9.89
N GLU A 547 -23.17 -28.60 8.95
CA GLU A 547 -22.84 -28.58 7.52
C GLU A 547 -23.84 -27.78 6.66
N GLY A 548 -24.92 -27.24 7.24
CA GLY A 548 -25.86 -26.37 6.52
C GLY A 548 -26.79 -27.09 5.53
N ILE A 549 -27.08 -28.38 5.76
CA ILE A 549 -27.94 -29.20 4.89
C ILE A 549 -29.41 -28.80 5.12
N THR A 550 -30.13 -28.40 4.05
CA THR A 550 -31.53 -27.94 4.16
C THR A 550 -32.52 -29.11 4.33
N ILE A 551 -33.73 -28.80 4.83
CA ILE A 551 -34.80 -29.79 5.07
C ILE A 551 -35.25 -30.47 3.76
N GLU A 552 -35.20 -29.77 2.63
CA GLU A 552 -35.52 -30.34 1.31
C GLU A 552 -34.45 -31.35 0.86
N THR A 553 -33.16 -31.08 1.09
CA THR A 553 -32.07 -32.05 0.80
C THR A 553 -32.21 -33.30 1.66
N LEU A 554 -32.64 -33.17 2.93
CA LEU A 554 -32.91 -34.31 3.81
C LEU A 554 -34.07 -35.18 3.33
N ALA A 555 -35.10 -34.59 2.71
CA ALA A 555 -36.23 -35.34 2.15
C ALA A 555 -35.78 -36.17 0.93
N HIS A 556 -34.89 -35.62 0.10
CA HIS A 556 -34.30 -36.32 -1.04
C HIS A 556 -33.32 -37.42 -0.62
N ILE A 557 -32.49 -37.16 0.40
CA ILE A 557 -31.54 -38.11 1.01
C ILE A 557 -32.26 -39.34 1.58
N ARG A 558 -33.52 -39.21 2.01
CA ARG A 558 -34.30 -40.33 2.58
C ARG A 558 -34.66 -41.41 1.56
N GLN A 559 -34.49 -41.15 0.26
CA GLN A 559 -34.77 -42.09 -0.84
C GLN A 559 -33.48 -42.62 -1.51
N GLU A 560 -32.30 -42.20 -1.07
CA GLU A 560 -31.02 -42.56 -1.68
C GLU A 560 -30.42 -43.86 -1.08
N LEU A 561 -29.64 -44.59 -1.89
CA LEU A 561 -28.90 -45.79 -1.47
C LEU A 561 -27.65 -45.39 -0.66
N PHE A 562 -27.47 -45.96 0.52
CA PHE A 562 -26.34 -45.66 1.42
C PHE A 562 -25.15 -46.59 1.20
N PRO A 563 -23.91 -46.17 1.55
CA PRO A 563 -23.51 -44.90 2.14
C PRO A 563 -23.52 -43.71 1.16
N LEU A 564 -23.66 -42.50 1.72
CA LEU A 564 -23.62 -41.24 0.99
C LEU A 564 -22.29 -40.52 1.22
N PHE A 565 -21.74 -39.91 0.18
CA PHE A 565 -20.43 -39.28 0.23
C PHE A 565 -20.57 -37.77 0.26
N PHE A 566 -19.89 -37.16 1.22
CA PHE A 566 -19.81 -35.71 1.37
C PHE A 566 -18.37 -35.26 1.44
N GLN A 567 -18.09 -34.09 0.89
CA GLN A 567 -16.81 -33.44 1.04
C GLN A 567 -17.03 -31.94 1.26
N ASN A 568 -16.54 -31.42 2.39
CA ASN A 568 -16.68 -30.02 2.79
C ASN A 568 -18.14 -29.47 2.72
N GLY A 569 -19.12 -30.29 3.12
CA GLY A 569 -20.54 -29.92 3.14
C GLY A 569 -21.30 -30.11 1.82
N ALA A 570 -20.61 -30.44 0.72
CA ALA A 570 -21.25 -30.77 -0.55
C ALA A 570 -21.55 -32.27 -0.67
N TYR A 571 -22.73 -32.62 -1.18
CA TYR A 571 -23.09 -33.97 -1.56
C TYR A 571 -22.34 -34.35 -2.84
N LEU A 572 -21.55 -35.43 -2.80
CA LEU A 572 -20.79 -35.94 -3.94
C LEU A 572 -21.58 -37.02 -4.70
N GLY A 573 -22.34 -37.84 -3.98
CA GLY A 573 -23.11 -38.92 -4.57
C GLY A 573 -23.38 -40.06 -3.62
N ASN A 574 -24.10 -41.06 -4.12
CA ASN A 574 -24.45 -42.28 -3.40
C ASN A 574 -23.47 -43.43 -3.71
N ILE A 575 -23.73 -44.58 -3.10
CA ILE A 575 -22.91 -45.78 -3.26
C ILE A 575 -22.79 -46.28 -4.71
N LEU A 576 -23.85 -46.17 -5.52
CA LEU A 576 -23.81 -46.59 -6.93
C LEU A 576 -22.90 -45.68 -7.74
N GLN A 577 -23.00 -44.38 -7.53
CA GLN A 577 -22.14 -43.40 -8.22
C GLN A 577 -20.67 -43.54 -7.79
N PHE A 578 -20.41 -43.87 -6.53
CA PHE A 578 -19.06 -44.18 -6.06
C PHE A 578 -18.49 -45.43 -6.73
N TYR A 579 -19.26 -46.52 -6.82
CA TYR A 579 -18.81 -47.73 -7.50
C TYR A 579 -18.60 -47.50 -9.00
N ALA A 580 -19.53 -46.81 -9.68
CA ALA A 580 -19.36 -46.45 -11.09
C ALA A 580 -18.04 -45.69 -11.30
N ALA A 581 -17.78 -44.66 -10.48
CA ALA A 581 -16.53 -43.91 -10.56
C ALA A 581 -15.29 -44.76 -10.26
N TYR A 582 -15.37 -45.73 -9.34
CA TYR A 582 -14.26 -46.63 -9.03
C TYR A 582 -13.97 -47.59 -10.19
N TRP A 583 -14.99 -48.24 -10.73
CA TRP A 583 -14.86 -49.23 -11.81
C TRP A 583 -14.47 -48.61 -13.16
N GLU A 584 -14.92 -47.39 -13.44
CA GLU A 584 -14.50 -46.63 -14.64
C GLU A 584 -13.09 -46.03 -14.51
N GLY A 585 -12.42 -46.18 -13.37
CA GLY A 585 -11.11 -45.55 -13.11
C GLY A 585 -11.18 -44.03 -12.89
N ASN A 586 -12.38 -43.48 -12.75
CA ASN A 586 -12.68 -42.06 -12.60
C ASN A 586 -12.82 -41.60 -11.14
N ILE A 587 -12.34 -42.40 -10.17
CA ILE A 587 -12.46 -42.10 -8.73
C ILE A 587 -11.88 -40.73 -8.33
N ARG A 588 -10.95 -40.20 -9.14
CA ARG A 588 -10.39 -38.85 -8.97
C ARG A 588 -11.38 -37.72 -9.26
N LEU A 589 -12.27 -37.93 -10.23
CA LEU A 589 -13.35 -37.01 -10.58
C LEU A 589 -14.45 -37.01 -9.52
N PHE A 590 -14.64 -38.16 -8.85
CA PHE A 590 -15.59 -38.29 -7.74
C PHE A 590 -15.12 -37.57 -6.48
N PHE A 591 -13.81 -37.46 -6.24
CA PHE A 591 -13.21 -36.70 -5.13
C PHE A 591 -12.31 -35.54 -5.61
N PRO A 592 -12.88 -34.52 -6.28
CA PRO A 592 -12.10 -33.52 -7.00
C PRO A 592 -11.18 -32.72 -6.07
N CYS A 593 -11.58 -32.46 -4.83
CA CYS A 593 -10.80 -31.68 -3.88
C CYS A 593 -9.62 -32.45 -3.27
N LEU A 594 -9.66 -33.80 -3.25
CA LEU A 594 -8.57 -34.62 -2.72
C LEU A 594 -7.39 -34.74 -3.69
N PHE A 595 -7.69 -34.82 -4.98
CA PHE A 595 -6.68 -35.04 -6.02
C PHE A 595 -6.12 -33.75 -6.63
N GLN A 596 -6.72 -32.58 -6.36
CA GLN A 596 -6.15 -31.27 -6.71
C GLN A 596 -4.94 -30.87 -5.85
N LEU A 597 -4.83 -31.34 -4.61
CA LEU A 597 -3.68 -31.06 -3.76
C LEU A 597 -2.42 -31.80 -4.23
N ASP A 598 -2.59 -33.05 -4.68
CA ASP A 598 -1.49 -33.93 -5.07
C ASP A 598 -0.83 -33.50 -6.40
N SER A 599 -1.61 -32.91 -7.33
CA SER A 599 -1.07 -32.31 -8.56
C SER A 599 -0.29 -31.01 -8.31
N MET A 600 -0.65 -30.21 -7.30
CA MET A 600 0.10 -29.02 -6.89
C MET A 600 1.38 -29.34 -6.09
N ILE A 601 1.38 -30.43 -5.32
CA ILE A 601 2.57 -30.87 -4.57
C ILE A 601 3.62 -31.48 -5.50
N ARG A 602 3.19 -32.26 -6.52
CA ARG A 602 4.11 -32.88 -7.50
C ARG A 602 4.71 -31.90 -8.51
N THR A 603 4.03 -30.81 -8.84
CA THR A 603 4.60 -29.74 -9.69
C THR A 603 5.64 -28.88 -8.96
N ASN A 604 5.59 -28.79 -7.63
CA ASN A 604 6.60 -28.11 -6.83
C ASN A 604 7.79 -28.99 -6.39
N THR A 605 7.73 -30.30 -6.62
CA THR A 605 8.82 -31.26 -6.30
C THR A 605 9.56 -31.77 -7.55
N SER A 606 9.29 -31.23 -8.73
CA SER A 606 9.96 -31.60 -9.99
C SER A 606 10.82 -30.48 -10.62
N ALA A 607 11.03 -29.36 -9.90
CA ALA A 607 11.87 -28.25 -10.36
C ALA A 607 13.30 -28.24 -9.77
N ASP A 608 13.59 -29.04 -8.75
CA ASP A 608 14.93 -29.19 -8.18
C ASP A 608 15.28 -30.69 -8.07
N ASP A 609 15.79 -31.26 -9.16
CA ASP A 609 16.78 -32.33 -9.12
C ASP A 609 17.27 -32.63 -10.55
N THR A 610 18.29 -31.88 -10.97
CA THR A 610 19.17 -32.29 -12.07
C THR A 610 20.49 -32.75 -11.48
N SER A 611 20.72 -34.06 -11.41
CA SER A 611 21.94 -34.73 -11.94
C SER A 611 22.10 -36.16 -11.41
N THR A 612 22.66 -37.00 -12.28
CA THR A 612 23.27 -38.34 -12.06
C THR A 612 22.42 -39.62 -12.20
N THR A 613 22.37 -40.09 -13.46
CA THR A 613 22.82 -41.41 -14.00
C THR A 613 22.27 -42.76 -13.53
N GLU A 614 22.01 -43.61 -14.57
CA GLU A 614 21.81 -45.07 -14.64
C GLU A 614 20.42 -45.60 -14.22
N GLY A 615 19.66 -46.41 -14.98
CA GLY A 615 19.81 -47.06 -16.28
C GLY A 615 18.66 -48.10 -16.44
N THR A 616 18.13 -48.28 -17.67
CA THR A 616 17.32 -49.44 -18.18
C THR A 616 15.98 -49.76 -17.47
N THR A 617 14.80 -49.96 -18.08
CA THR A 617 14.43 -50.48 -19.42
C THR A 617 12.94 -50.15 -19.72
N SER A 618 12.62 -50.02 -21.01
CA SER A 618 11.32 -49.86 -21.72
C SER A 618 10.23 -50.92 -21.39
N VAL A 619 8.92 -50.86 -21.73
CA VAL A 619 8.14 -50.52 -22.95
C VAL A 619 6.66 -50.43 -22.50
N TYR A 620 5.83 -49.42 -22.84
CA TYR A 620 4.88 -49.40 -23.98
C TYR A 620 4.24 -48.00 -24.05
N GLY A 621 4.13 -47.46 -25.25
CA GLY A 621 3.45 -46.19 -25.52
C GLY A 621 2.17 -46.34 -26.33
N SER A 622 1.38 -45.27 -26.35
CA SER A 622 0.62 -44.84 -27.54
C SER A 622 0.19 -43.39 -27.42
N ASN A 623 0.43 -42.66 -28.51
CA ASN A 623 0.20 -41.24 -28.78
C ASN A 623 -1.25 -40.74 -28.62
N GLY A 624 -1.41 -39.43 -28.42
CA GLY A 624 -2.69 -38.74 -28.66
C GLY A 624 -2.77 -37.28 -28.20
N THR A 625 -2.12 -36.37 -28.94
CA THR A 625 -2.51 -34.98 -29.28
C THR A 625 -3.24 -34.05 -28.29
N ASP A 626 -2.68 -32.84 -28.18
CA ASP A 626 -3.26 -31.56 -27.73
C ASP A 626 -4.79 -31.39 -27.94
N SER A 627 -5.48 -30.91 -26.92
CA SER A 627 -6.52 -29.89 -27.08
C SER A 627 -6.84 -29.18 -25.76
N SER A 628 -6.84 -27.86 -25.84
CA SER A 628 -7.44 -26.90 -24.92
C SER A 628 -8.87 -27.29 -24.52
N LEU A 629 -9.17 -27.39 -23.22
CA LEU A 629 -10.55 -27.43 -22.73
C LEU A 629 -10.82 -26.27 -21.77
N SER A 630 -11.41 -25.22 -22.33
CA SER A 630 -12.34 -24.33 -21.64
C SER A 630 -13.59 -25.11 -21.27
N VAL A 631 -13.94 -25.21 -19.99
CA VAL A 631 -15.23 -25.77 -19.56
C VAL A 631 -16.12 -24.63 -19.05
N TYR A 632 -17.04 -24.23 -19.93
CA TYR A 632 -18.28 -23.54 -19.60
C TYR A 632 -19.18 -24.52 -18.82
N CYS A 633 -19.56 -24.20 -17.58
CA CYS A 633 -20.72 -24.83 -16.95
C CYS A 633 -21.98 -24.09 -17.39
N GLY A 634 -22.60 -24.58 -18.46
CA GLY A 634 -23.98 -24.22 -18.83
C GLY A 634 -24.94 -25.21 -18.18
N LEU A 635 -25.95 -24.67 -17.48
CA LEU A 635 -27.17 -25.38 -17.12
C LEU A 635 -27.88 -25.82 -18.42
N SER A 636 -28.12 -27.11 -18.59
CA SER A 636 -29.16 -27.60 -19.50
C SER A 636 -30.03 -28.57 -18.74
N ASP A 637 -31.27 -28.13 -18.48
CA ASP A 637 -32.40 -28.98 -18.17
C ASP A 637 -32.59 -29.99 -19.30
N ASP A 638 -32.53 -31.28 -18.99
CA ASP A 638 -33.18 -32.33 -19.77
C ASP A 638 -33.61 -33.46 -18.83
N SER A 639 -34.70 -33.21 -18.14
CA SER A 639 -35.52 -34.21 -17.45
C SER A 639 -36.48 -34.87 -18.44
N SER A 640 -36.01 -35.80 -19.26
CA SER A 640 -36.85 -36.87 -19.84
C SER A 640 -36.03 -37.83 -20.70
N ASN A 641 -35.89 -39.08 -20.22
CA ASN A 641 -35.79 -40.34 -20.99
C ASN A 641 -34.92 -41.35 -20.26
N TRP A 642 -35.44 -41.92 -19.18
CA TRP A 642 -35.04 -43.25 -18.72
C TRP A 642 -36.32 -44.02 -18.38
N ALA A 643 -36.98 -44.50 -19.43
CA ALA A 643 -37.94 -45.58 -19.37
C ALA A 643 -37.46 -46.65 -20.35
N SER A 644 -37.57 -47.91 -19.91
CA SER A 644 -37.26 -49.17 -20.59
C SER A 644 -35.80 -49.46 -20.94
N SER A 645 -35.15 -50.32 -20.15
CA SER A 645 -34.88 -51.72 -20.56
C SER A 645 -34.03 -52.44 -19.50
N ASP A 646 -34.61 -53.52 -18.99
CA ASP A 646 -34.00 -54.78 -18.55
C ASP A 646 -33.07 -54.82 -17.31
N GLU A 647 -33.65 -55.40 -16.26
CA GLU A 647 -32.97 -56.25 -15.28
C GLU A 647 -32.22 -57.38 -15.99
N GLU A 648 -30.91 -57.51 -15.76
CA GLU A 648 -30.19 -58.76 -15.46
C GLU A 648 -28.67 -58.48 -15.44
N ASP A 649 -28.01 -59.03 -14.41
CA ASP A 649 -26.56 -59.16 -14.20
C ASP A 649 -25.70 -57.88 -14.05
N PHE A 650 -25.39 -57.49 -12.80
CA PHE A 650 -24.06 -57.58 -12.17
C PHE A 650 -24.03 -57.00 -10.75
#